data_AF-A0AAW0NRS9-F1
#
_entry.id   AF-A0AAW0NRS9-F1
#
_cell.length_a   1.000
_cell.length_b   1.000
_cell.length_c   1.000
_cell.angle_alpha   90.00
_cell.angle_beta   90.00
_cell.angle_gamma   90.00
#
_symmetry.space_group_name_H-M   'P 1'
#
loop_
_entity.id
_entity.type
_entity.pdbx_description
1 polymer ?
#
loop_
_entity_poly.entity_id
_entity_poly.type
_entity_poly.pdbx_seq_one_letter_code
_entity_poly.pdbx_strand_id
1 'polypeptide(L)'
;MLVLVLCLPALFLWPSVVIDAVNPTVDISSCPITYYGIQHTMLQLHIDGGTTFIHFGEIVGGDLVHYVQIPLINPGTVDVELNVNVSAFDQSIQTQFPHITSASTCGIHLSFLFSGESVKSNFYFMNFGNKSAVHMIIAVSPSVLALPYNFIINNAEVVETVYVSSSTTQDVDLTGCSNNVTAVAVGGKSVVDPDHCISKTCFNDGHLKVPASTCGLSETCLGNNVCGTQSFCAVVGPSIMDMAGGAGKIPNFCNYTLLQVSGFEVLGTFISHRHTDVPFLHEVTLIIPPTPHLFVLQPGNVKADSAIVDLSTPVTQFGVALSKDQTGVKAVFTDSDGVIITVFFDGTQVFVDLKVPTSATPTLSGVCANSSNIISNVATDTGNCPTVVPDTKGDDINCSSVIQSCVNKLTSLANAINCSVDITPFVNACATNLLCEYPDEDGLSCSILDAYAKVCQTQINWRETMFCPLSPCVDHVCGLNEFCAINTGGEAACFCQETFAVPYRVSTGNPFGSPATCNADTASVALYTCFLEEMGMSPNKLHLLDYNCNGTYDEQTKNMTFDFSGSNLCGGTVTDNSSVISYNNTILSTPDGVITHENTLSIAFSCIYNQPTAPSTATFTIADGSFLNEALTVPVVSALDLGQKVWVKLEAQGVGGSSVALLIQDCWATEGTDPNQTPDTT
;
A
#
# COMPACT_ATOMS: atom_id res chain seq x y z
N MET A 1 -1.14 41.64 -83.68
CA MET A 1 -0.45 41.09 -84.86
C MET A 1 0.60 40.12 -84.36
N LEU A 2 0.52 38.89 -84.85
CA LEU A 2 1.39 37.74 -84.58
C LEU A 2 2.87 38.07 -84.87
N VAL A 3 3.80 37.71 -83.97
CA VAL A 3 5.20 37.32 -84.32
C VAL A 3 5.67 36.38 -83.21
N LEU A 4 5.53 35.07 -83.41
CA LEU A 4 6.52 34.10 -83.95
C LEU A 4 7.41 33.49 -82.85
N VAL A 5 7.25 32.17 -82.72
CA VAL A 5 7.88 31.23 -81.81
C VAL A 5 9.37 31.06 -82.11
N LEU A 6 10.19 31.07 -81.06
CA LEU A 6 11.49 30.39 -81.02
C LEU A 6 11.50 29.50 -79.77
N CYS A 7 11.49 28.19 -80.02
CA CYS A 7 11.59 27.14 -79.00
C CYS A 7 13.08 26.95 -78.67
N LEU A 8 13.48 27.24 -77.42
CA LEU A 8 14.76 26.83 -76.85
C LEU A 8 14.50 25.74 -75.80
N PRO A 9 15.32 24.68 -75.74
CA PRO A 9 15.10 23.58 -74.80
C PRO A 9 15.27 24.09 -73.37
N ALA A 10 14.31 23.74 -72.52
CA ALA A 10 14.34 24.04 -71.11
C ALA A 10 15.59 23.40 -70.48
N LEU A 11 16.54 24.24 -70.06
CA LEU A 11 17.46 23.88 -68.99
C LEU A 11 16.60 23.53 -67.78
N PHE A 12 16.59 22.25 -67.39
CA PHE A 12 16.13 21.83 -66.07
C PHE A 12 17.01 22.52 -65.04
N LEU A 13 16.52 23.64 -64.48
CA LEU A 13 17.07 24.24 -63.28
C LEU A 13 16.62 23.35 -62.11
N TRP A 14 17.60 22.72 -61.46
CA TRP A 14 17.39 21.98 -60.23
C TRP A 14 17.03 23.01 -59.15
N PRO A 15 16.15 22.69 -58.18
CA PRO A 15 15.85 23.61 -57.10
C PRO A 15 17.05 23.69 -56.16
N SER A 16 18.00 24.56 -56.45
CA SER A 16 19.01 25.01 -55.50
C SER A 16 18.39 26.13 -54.65
N VAL A 17 18.41 25.95 -53.33
CA VAL A 17 17.99 26.98 -52.39
C VAL A 17 19.25 27.56 -51.77
N VAL A 18 19.58 28.80 -52.14
CA VAL A 18 20.61 29.59 -51.47
C VAL A 18 19.94 30.24 -50.27
N ILE A 19 20.40 29.93 -49.06
CA ILE A 19 19.76 30.40 -47.83
C ILE A 19 20.70 31.37 -47.12
N ASP A 20 20.25 32.61 -46.99
CA ASP A 20 21.00 33.72 -46.41
C ASP A 20 20.36 34.12 -45.08
N ALA A 21 20.45 33.27 -44.05
CA ALA A 21 20.15 33.60 -42.65
C ALA A 21 20.40 32.42 -41.71
N VAL A 22 20.63 32.74 -40.43
CA VAL A 22 20.83 31.83 -39.30
C VAL A 22 19.58 30.97 -39.05
N ASN A 23 19.77 29.66 -38.92
CA ASN A 23 18.80 28.62 -38.56
C ASN A 23 17.71 28.22 -39.60
N PRO A 24 18.05 27.96 -40.87
CA PRO A 24 17.07 27.52 -41.84
C PRO A 24 16.64 26.07 -41.66
N THR A 25 15.35 25.84 -41.85
CA THR A 25 14.75 24.50 -41.93
C THR A 25 14.51 24.16 -43.39
N VAL A 26 14.98 22.99 -43.81
CA VAL A 26 14.91 22.48 -45.18
C VAL A 26 14.06 21.21 -45.17
N ASP A 27 13.03 21.19 -46.02
CA ASP A 27 12.24 20.01 -46.31
C ASP A 27 13.04 19.09 -47.26
N ILE A 28 13.38 17.91 -46.76
CA ILE A 28 14.13 16.87 -47.48
C ILE A 28 13.25 15.66 -47.80
N SER A 29 11.91 15.78 -47.73
CA SER A 29 10.97 14.68 -48.01
C SER A 29 11.09 14.07 -49.40
N SER A 30 11.64 14.80 -50.37
CA SER A 30 11.96 14.28 -51.71
C SER A 30 13.17 13.33 -51.74
N CYS A 31 14.07 13.45 -50.76
CA CYS A 31 15.20 12.56 -50.53
C CYS A 31 15.38 12.37 -49.01
N PRO A 32 14.52 11.60 -48.35
CA PRO A 32 14.61 11.43 -46.90
C PRO A 32 15.92 10.75 -46.55
N ILE A 33 16.64 11.25 -45.55
CA ILE A 33 17.91 10.67 -45.10
C ILE A 33 17.66 9.79 -43.90
N THR A 34 18.06 8.52 -44.00
CA THR A 34 18.12 7.63 -42.84
C THR A 34 19.37 8.00 -42.05
N TYR A 35 19.26 8.37 -40.78
CA TYR A 35 20.37 8.63 -39.88
C TYR A 35 20.33 7.59 -38.75
N TYR A 36 21.22 6.58 -38.82
CA TYR A 36 21.27 5.43 -37.91
C TYR A 36 19.89 4.79 -37.63
N GLY A 37 19.18 4.47 -38.70
CA GLY A 37 17.91 3.74 -38.64
C GLY A 37 16.67 4.60 -38.44
N ILE A 38 16.82 5.91 -38.23
CA ILE A 38 15.70 6.86 -38.17
C ILE A 38 15.63 7.63 -39.48
N GLN A 39 14.49 7.60 -40.15
CA GLN A 39 14.28 8.32 -41.39
C GLN A 39 13.84 9.76 -41.10
N HIS A 40 14.59 10.71 -41.64
CA HIS A 40 14.32 12.14 -41.49
C HIS A 40 13.88 12.75 -42.82
N THR A 41 12.76 13.47 -42.77
CA THR A 41 12.22 14.25 -43.89
C THR A 41 12.50 15.74 -43.74
N MET A 42 13.14 16.15 -42.65
CA MET A 42 13.45 17.54 -42.34
C MET A 42 14.89 17.66 -41.87
N LEU A 43 15.55 18.73 -42.28
CA LEU A 43 16.90 19.09 -41.85
C LEU A 43 16.88 20.54 -41.38
N GLN A 44 17.39 20.81 -40.18
CA GLN A 44 17.52 22.15 -39.64
C GLN A 44 18.98 22.45 -39.40
N LEU A 45 19.46 23.58 -39.91
CA LEU A 45 20.78 24.07 -39.52
C LEU A 45 20.63 24.86 -38.23
N HIS A 46 21.54 24.70 -37.29
CA HIS A 46 21.56 25.46 -36.05
C HIS A 46 22.97 25.97 -35.77
N ILE A 47 23.12 27.20 -35.27
CA ILE A 47 24.42 27.78 -34.93
C ILE A 47 24.35 28.26 -33.49
N ASP A 48 25.21 27.69 -32.64
CA ASP A 48 25.32 28.07 -31.23
C ASP A 48 26.78 28.03 -30.75
N GLY A 49 27.17 29.00 -29.91
CA GLY A 49 28.44 29.00 -29.20
C GLY A 49 29.72 28.89 -30.05
N GLY A 50 29.65 29.16 -31.36
CA GLY A 50 30.77 28.98 -32.29
C GLY A 50 30.84 27.61 -32.98
N THR A 51 29.74 26.85 -32.96
CA THR A 51 29.59 25.54 -33.58
C THR A 51 28.39 25.57 -34.54
N THR A 52 28.55 24.95 -35.70
CA THR A 52 27.46 24.73 -36.67
C THR A 52 26.94 23.30 -36.52
N PHE A 53 25.63 23.13 -36.46
CA PHE A 53 24.96 21.85 -36.29
C PHE A 53 24.08 21.57 -37.50
N ILE A 54 24.25 20.40 -38.10
CA ILE A 54 23.30 19.84 -39.08
C ILE A 54 22.35 18.95 -38.29
N HIS A 55 21.18 19.45 -37.93
CA HIS A 55 20.17 18.71 -37.17
C HIS A 55 19.20 17.98 -38.10
N PHE A 56 18.98 16.70 -37.84
CA PHE A 56 18.00 15.90 -38.57
C PHE A 56 16.69 15.87 -37.77
N GLY A 57 15.68 16.61 -38.26
CA GLY A 57 14.40 16.84 -37.58
C GLY A 57 14.21 18.28 -37.09
N GLU A 58 13.07 18.55 -36.45
CA GLU A 58 12.76 19.85 -35.84
C GLU A 58 13.37 19.95 -34.44
N ILE A 59 13.96 21.10 -34.12
CA ILE A 59 14.42 21.40 -32.76
C ILE A 59 13.20 21.76 -31.91
N VAL A 60 12.85 20.89 -30.95
CA VAL A 60 11.76 21.11 -29.99
C VAL A 60 12.37 21.39 -28.61
N GLY A 61 12.10 22.56 -28.03
CA GLY A 61 12.57 22.90 -26.69
C GLY A 61 14.06 23.26 -26.55
N GLY A 62 14.83 23.26 -27.65
CA GLY A 62 16.25 23.63 -27.66
C GLY A 62 17.21 22.44 -27.60
N ASP A 63 16.70 21.21 -27.49
CA ASP A 63 17.54 20.01 -27.47
C ASP A 63 17.84 19.52 -28.90
N LEU A 64 19.12 19.31 -29.20
CA LEU A 64 19.59 18.67 -30.42
C LEU A 64 19.77 17.17 -30.15
N VAL A 65 19.03 16.32 -30.88
CA VAL A 65 19.00 14.88 -30.58
C VAL A 65 19.73 14.06 -31.63
N HIS A 66 19.59 14.40 -32.91
CA HIS A 66 20.28 13.76 -34.04
C HIS A 66 20.99 14.81 -34.88
N TYR A 67 22.31 14.90 -34.78
CA TYR A 67 23.04 15.97 -35.47
C TYR A 67 24.48 15.63 -35.82
N VAL A 68 25.00 16.38 -36.80
CA VAL A 68 26.43 16.49 -37.07
C VAL A 68 26.93 17.81 -36.50
N GLN A 69 27.92 17.74 -35.61
CA GLN A 69 28.58 18.90 -35.02
C GLN A 69 29.79 19.31 -35.86
N ILE A 70 29.83 20.59 -36.24
CA ILE A 70 30.90 21.18 -37.04
C ILE A 70 31.53 22.34 -36.25
N PRO A 71 32.84 22.31 -35.95
CA PRO A 71 33.52 23.20 -35.02
C PRO A 71 33.90 24.55 -35.65
N LEU A 72 33.03 25.10 -36.51
CA LEU A 72 33.29 26.31 -37.30
C LEU A 72 32.16 27.34 -37.13
N ILE A 73 32.56 28.61 -37.02
CA ILE A 73 31.69 29.77 -36.79
C ILE A 73 31.24 30.38 -38.13
N ASN A 74 29.96 30.73 -38.24
CA ASN A 74 29.38 31.56 -39.30
C ASN A 74 29.76 31.12 -40.73
N PRO A 75 29.10 30.09 -41.28
CA PRO A 75 29.10 29.92 -42.72
C PRO A 75 28.59 31.23 -43.34
N GLY A 76 29.43 31.91 -44.13
CA GLY A 76 29.05 33.12 -44.84
C GLY A 76 27.98 32.82 -45.89
N THR A 77 27.98 31.62 -46.45
CA THR A 77 26.90 31.11 -47.32
C THR A 77 26.76 29.61 -47.12
N VAL A 78 25.52 29.13 -47.02
CA VAL A 78 25.21 27.70 -47.10
C VAL A 78 24.34 27.45 -48.32
N ASP A 79 24.86 26.66 -49.24
CA ASP A 79 24.10 26.20 -50.40
C ASP A 79 23.58 24.80 -50.13
N VAL A 80 22.26 24.61 -50.30
CA VAL A 80 21.59 23.33 -50.13
C VAL A 80 21.00 22.89 -51.46
N GLU A 81 21.50 21.76 -51.97
CA GLU A 81 21.00 21.13 -53.20
C GLU A 81 20.37 19.76 -52.87
N LEU A 82 19.11 19.58 -53.28
CA LEU A 82 18.36 18.35 -53.06
C LEU A 82 18.36 17.48 -54.32
N ASN A 83 18.30 16.17 -54.12
CA ASN A 83 18.26 15.14 -55.17
C ASN A 83 19.50 15.12 -56.09
N VAL A 84 20.64 15.63 -55.61
CA VAL A 84 21.92 15.63 -56.34
C VAL A 84 22.29 14.23 -56.84
N ASN A 85 22.81 14.16 -58.07
CA ASN A 85 23.35 12.90 -58.59
C ASN A 85 24.67 12.58 -57.87
N VAL A 86 24.58 11.71 -56.87
CA VAL A 86 25.71 11.29 -56.03
C VAL A 86 26.29 9.93 -56.44
N SER A 87 25.81 9.33 -57.53
CA SER A 87 26.27 8.01 -58.00
C SER A 87 27.77 7.94 -58.29
N ALA A 88 28.42 9.07 -58.55
CA ALA A 88 29.87 9.16 -58.72
C ALA A 88 30.66 8.74 -57.46
N PHE A 89 30.04 8.82 -56.28
CA PHE A 89 30.67 8.46 -55.00
C PHE A 89 30.34 7.04 -54.54
N ASP A 90 29.37 6.36 -55.17
CA ASP A 90 28.94 5.00 -54.79
C ASP A 90 30.12 4.03 -54.68
N GLN A 91 31.04 4.05 -55.65
CA GLN A 91 32.19 3.15 -55.64
C GLN A 91 33.14 3.40 -54.46
N SER A 92 33.32 4.66 -54.03
CA SER A 92 34.16 5.01 -52.87
C SER A 92 33.54 4.43 -51.59
N ILE A 93 32.25 4.74 -51.38
CA ILE A 93 31.46 4.28 -50.23
C ILE A 93 31.46 2.74 -50.16
N GLN A 94 31.20 2.06 -51.27
CA GLN A 94 31.14 0.59 -51.31
C GLN A 94 32.51 -0.07 -51.09
N THR A 95 33.60 0.60 -51.47
CA THR A 95 34.97 0.10 -51.22
C THR A 95 35.34 0.22 -49.74
N GLN A 96 34.99 1.34 -49.11
CA GLN A 96 35.28 1.59 -47.69
C GLN A 96 34.31 0.84 -46.77
N PHE A 97 33.05 0.71 -47.17
CA PHE A 97 31.98 0.07 -46.41
C PHE A 97 31.33 -1.05 -47.21
N PRO A 98 31.93 -2.27 -47.25
CA PRO A 98 31.47 -3.38 -48.09
C PRO A 98 30.05 -3.90 -47.80
N HIS A 99 29.46 -3.49 -46.68
CA HIS A 99 28.09 -3.84 -46.32
C HIS A 99 27.05 -2.97 -47.05
N ILE A 100 27.43 -1.81 -47.58
CA ILE A 100 26.59 -1.00 -48.48
C ILE A 100 26.83 -1.54 -49.89
N THR A 101 25.81 -2.10 -50.54
CA THR A 101 25.94 -2.77 -51.85
C THR A 101 24.99 -2.25 -52.92
N SER A 102 23.95 -1.53 -52.51
CA SER A 102 23.03 -0.86 -53.40
C SER A 102 23.67 0.40 -54.00
N ALA A 103 23.16 0.83 -55.16
CA ALA A 103 23.42 2.17 -55.66
C ALA A 103 22.65 3.21 -54.84
N SER A 104 23.17 4.44 -54.76
CA SER A 104 22.47 5.52 -54.07
C SER A 104 21.15 5.83 -54.78
N THR A 105 20.07 5.95 -54.01
CA THR A 105 18.73 6.23 -54.52
C THR A 105 18.49 7.72 -54.67
N CYS A 106 19.09 8.52 -53.78
CA CYS A 106 19.08 9.97 -53.81
C CYS A 106 20.21 10.53 -52.94
N GLY A 107 20.52 11.82 -53.09
CA GLY A 107 21.47 12.50 -52.23
C GLY A 107 21.10 13.95 -51.95
N ILE A 108 21.68 14.48 -50.88
CA ILE A 108 21.61 15.88 -50.46
C ILE A 108 23.02 16.43 -50.41
N HIS A 109 23.25 17.57 -51.06
CA HIS A 109 24.52 18.28 -51.00
C HIS A 109 24.38 19.54 -50.17
N LEU A 110 25.20 19.65 -49.12
CA LEU A 110 25.37 20.85 -48.32
C LEU A 110 26.76 21.41 -48.56
N SER A 111 26.85 22.63 -49.08
CA SER A 111 28.11 23.35 -49.28
C SER A 111 28.18 24.51 -48.29
N PHE A 112 29.15 24.44 -47.39
CA PHE A 112 29.44 25.48 -46.42
C PHE A 112 30.67 26.28 -46.86
N LEU A 113 30.48 27.58 -47.05
CA LEU A 113 31.56 28.54 -47.25
C LEU A 113 31.71 29.39 -45.99
N PHE A 114 32.78 29.20 -45.23
CA PHE A 114 33.00 29.94 -43.99
C PHE A 114 33.70 31.28 -44.27
N SER A 115 33.32 32.33 -43.53
CA SER A 115 33.84 33.69 -43.75
C SER A 115 35.37 33.75 -43.63
N GLY A 116 36.07 34.27 -44.65
CA GLY A 116 37.54 34.39 -44.70
C GLY A 116 38.29 33.42 -45.65
N GLU A 117 37.62 32.83 -46.66
CA GLU A 117 38.17 31.94 -47.72
C GLU A 117 38.96 30.69 -47.26
N SER A 118 39.11 30.49 -45.95
CA SER A 118 40.09 29.56 -45.40
C SER A 118 39.58 28.12 -45.22
N VAL A 119 38.25 27.90 -45.24
CA VAL A 119 37.64 26.56 -45.13
C VAL A 119 36.39 26.46 -46.02
N LYS A 120 36.34 25.42 -46.85
CA LYS A 120 35.13 25.00 -47.58
C LYS A 120 34.80 23.55 -47.22
N SER A 121 33.59 23.28 -46.76
CA SER A 121 33.13 21.93 -46.43
C SER A 121 31.95 21.55 -47.31
N ASN A 122 32.05 20.43 -48.03
CA ASN A 122 30.94 19.87 -48.79
C ASN A 122 30.56 18.53 -48.16
N PHE A 123 29.28 18.35 -47.89
CA PHE A 123 28.72 17.10 -47.38
C PHE A 123 27.73 16.58 -48.41
N TYR A 124 27.93 15.35 -48.87
CA TYR A 124 27.01 14.63 -49.72
C TYR A 124 26.39 13.52 -48.89
N PHE A 125 25.21 13.77 -48.32
CA PHE A 125 24.43 12.75 -47.63
C PHE A 125 23.76 11.86 -48.67
N MET A 126 24.04 10.57 -48.62
CA MET A 126 23.64 9.59 -49.63
C MET A 126 22.72 8.56 -48.98
N ASN A 127 21.59 8.28 -49.63
CA ASN A 127 20.68 7.22 -49.21
C ASN A 127 20.85 5.99 -50.12
N PHE A 128 20.95 4.81 -49.53
CA PHE A 128 21.12 3.51 -50.18
C PHE A 128 19.96 2.55 -49.86
N GLY A 129 18.77 3.08 -49.52
CA GLY A 129 17.58 2.35 -49.08
C GLY A 129 17.39 2.46 -47.57
N ASN A 130 17.70 1.40 -46.84
CA ASN A 130 17.73 1.39 -45.36
C ASN A 130 19.11 1.75 -44.79
N LYS A 131 20.09 2.02 -45.65
CA LYS A 131 21.47 2.39 -45.31
C LYS A 131 21.76 3.79 -45.81
N SER A 132 22.76 4.42 -45.21
CA SER A 132 23.14 5.78 -45.55
C SER A 132 24.61 6.01 -45.25
N ALA A 133 25.19 6.96 -45.96
CA ALA A 133 26.55 7.40 -45.72
C ALA A 133 26.65 8.88 -46.03
N VAL A 134 27.73 9.52 -45.58
CA VAL A 134 28.09 10.85 -46.02
C VAL A 134 29.50 10.84 -46.61
N HIS A 135 29.60 11.39 -47.82
CA HIS A 135 30.87 11.70 -48.44
C HIS A 135 31.21 13.17 -48.16
N MET A 136 32.35 13.41 -47.51
CA MET A 136 32.78 14.75 -47.10
C MET A 136 33.99 15.18 -47.91
N ILE A 137 33.92 16.38 -48.48
CA ILE A 137 35.05 17.03 -49.15
C ILE A 137 35.35 18.33 -48.40
N ILE A 138 36.43 18.31 -47.65
CA ILE A 138 36.81 19.41 -46.77
C ILE A 138 38.12 20.00 -47.29
N ALA A 139 38.07 21.25 -47.71
CA ALA A 139 39.23 22.02 -48.12
C ALA A 139 39.56 23.03 -47.02
N VAL A 140 40.78 22.94 -46.46
CA VAL A 140 41.26 23.83 -45.40
C VAL A 140 42.57 24.50 -45.82
N SER A 141 42.74 25.77 -45.46
CA SER A 141 44.01 26.47 -45.62
C SER A 141 45.08 25.88 -44.68
N PRO A 142 46.38 25.97 -45.01
CA PRO A 142 47.46 25.35 -44.23
C PRO A 142 47.60 25.85 -42.78
N SER A 143 46.93 26.94 -42.43
CA SER A 143 46.98 27.60 -41.11
C SER A 143 45.93 27.13 -40.12
N VAL A 144 45.07 26.17 -40.49
CA VAL A 144 43.94 25.71 -39.66
C VAL A 144 44.36 24.52 -38.79
N LEU A 145 44.06 24.59 -37.48
CA LEU A 145 44.23 23.48 -36.53
C LEU A 145 43.25 22.34 -36.84
N ALA A 146 43.57 21.11 -36.44
CA ALA A 146 42.71 19.95 -36.70
C ALA A 146 41.26 20.18 -36.24
N LEU A 147 40.30 20.06 -37.15
CA LEU A 147 38.87 20.28 -36.89
C LEU A 147 38.16 18.95 -36.59
N PRO A 148 37.53 18.79 -35.41
CA PRO A 148 36.75 17.60 -35.05
C PRO A 148 35.32 17.67 -35.59
N TYR A 149 34.92 16.73 -36.46
CA TYR A 149 33.53 16.55 -36.88
C TYR A 149 32.93 15.39 -36.09
N ASN A 150 31.87 15.67 -35.32
CA ASN A 150 31.22 14.68 -34.45
C ASN A 150 29.84 14.29 -35.00
N PHE A 151 29.52 13.00 -34.92
CA PHE A 151 28.22 12.45 -35.31
C PHE A 151 27.50 11.96 -34.04
N ILE A 152 26.36 12.56 -33.72
CA ILE A 152 25.70 12.40 -32.41
C ILE A 152 24.26 11.89 -32.54
N ILE A 153 23.90 10.96 -31.65
CA ILE A 153 22.53 10.49 -31.42
C ILE A 153 22.25 10.45 -29.92
N ASN A 154 21.14 11.06 -29.48
CA ASN A 154 20.73 11.06 -28.08
C ASN A 154 21.89 11.43 -27.14
N ASN A 155 22.68 12.46 -27.50
CA ASN A 155 23.88 12.92 -26.80
C ASN A 155 25.04 11.90 -26.70
N ALA A 156 25.02 10.82 -27.48
CA ALA A 156 26.12 9.87 -27.60
C ALA A 156 26.80 9.99 -28.97
N GLU A 157 28.13 9.99 -28.98
CA GLU A 157 28.94 9.94 -30.20
C GLU A 157 28.90 8.53 -30.80
N VAL A 158 28.47 8.42 -32.07
CA VAL A 158 28.19 7.13 -32.72
C VAL A 158 29.30 6.64 -33.66
N VAL A 159 30.24 7.53 -34.02
CA VAL A 159 31.45 7.23 -34.81
C VAL A 159 32.61 7.98 -34.18
N GLU A 160 33.83 7.42 -34.25
CA GLU A 160 35.03 8.11 -33.79
C GLU A 160 35.17 9.49 -34.46
N THR A 161 35.46 10.52 -33.66
CA THR A 161 35.60 11.91 -34.13
C THR A 161 36.49 11.99 -35.38
N VAL A 162 35.96 12.58 -36.45
CA VAL A 162 36.72 12.74 -37.69
C VAL A 162 37.56 14.01 -37.60
N TYR A 163 38.88 13.86 -37.49
CA TYR A 163 39.82 14.99 -37.44
C TYR A 163 40.35 15.34 -38.83
N VAL A 164 40.22 16.60 -39.23
CA VAL A 164 40.72 17.10 -40.53
C VAL A 164 41.77 18.18 -40.32
N SER A 165 42.97 17.97 -40.87
CA SER A 165 44.13 18.88 -40.76
C SER A 165 44.71 19.36 -42.11
N SER A 166 44.23 18.82 -43.23
CA SER A 166 44.57 19.24 -44.59
C SER A 166 43.38 18.99 -45.52
N SER A 167 43.40 19.56 -46.73
CA SER A 167 42.36 19.25 -47.74
C SER A 167 42.26 17.74 -47.95
N THR A 168 41.11 17.16 -47.62
CA THR A 168 40.89 15.72 -47.59
C THR A 168 39.47 15.36 -48.00
N THR A 169 39.32 14.13 -48.44
CA THR A 169 38.04 13.46 -48.63
C THR A 169 37.87 12.44 -47.50
N GLN A 170 36.69 12.37 -46.90
CA GLN A 170 36.37 11.41 -45.85
C GLN A 170 34.97 10.84 -46.02
N ASP A 171 34.83 9.53 -45.92
CA ASP A 171 33.54 8.84 -45.94
C ASP A 171 33.18 8.39 -44.52
N VAL A 172 31.93 8.63 -44.13
CA VAL A 172 31.38 8.19 -42.84
C VAL A 172 30.12 7.37 -43.09
N ASP A 173 30.10 6.18 -42.48
CA ASP A 173 28.93 5.30 -42.50
C ASP A 173 27.89 5.82 -41.49
N LEU A 174 26.69 6.12 -41.99
CA LEU A 174 25.54 6.58 -41.22
C LEU A 174 24.48 5.48 -41.06
N THR A 175 24.78 4.28 -41.53
CA THR A 175 23.97 3.08 -41.27
C THR A 175 23.97 2.82 -39.76
N GLY A 176 22.89 2.25 -39.22
CA GLY A 176 22.81 1.85 -37.81
C GLY A 176 21.40 1.78 -37.27
N CYS A 177 21.27 1.67 -35.95
CA CYS A 177 20.00 1.57 -35.26
C CYS A 177 19.92 2.58 -34.11
N SER A 178 18.77 3.21 -33.92
CA SER A 178 18.53 4.09 -32.78
C SER A 178 17.20 3.76 -32.14
N ASN A 179 17.09 3.95 -30.84
CA ASN A 179 15.82 3.94 -30.12
C ASN A 179 15.66 5.27 -29.35
N ASN A 180 14.44 5.59 -28.94
CA ASN A 180 14.12 6.87 -28.28
C ASN A 180 14.83 7.12 -26.93
N VAL A 181 15.65 6.18 -26.43
CA VAL A 181 16.28 6.23 -25.09
C VAL A 181 17.81 6.02 -25.13
N THR A 182 18.35 5.32 -26.14
CA THR A 182 19.77 4.93 -26.26
C THR A 182 20.20 4.82 -27.72
N ALA A 183 21.42 5.26 -28.03
CA ALA A 183 22.04 5.09 -29.35
C ALA A 183 22.61 3.67 -29.51
N VAL A 184 22.31 2.97 -30.62
CA VAL A 184 22.82 1.60 -30.91
C VAL A 184 23.59 1.59 -32.23
N ALA A 185 24.89 1.89 -32.19
CA ALA A 185 25.73 1.94 -33.40
C ALA A 185 25.95 0.57 -34.09
N VAL A 186 26.39 0.63 -35.35
CA VAL A 186 26.73 -0.53 -36.22
C VAL A 186 27.87 -1.39 -35.65
N GLY A 187 27.89 -2.66 -36.05
CA GLY A 187 28.99 -3.59 -35.78
C GLY A 187 28.61 -4.81 -34.93
N GLY A 188 27.33 -5.17 -34.86
CA GLY A 188 26.88 -6.30 -34.02
C GLY A 188 26.88 -6.00 -32.53
N LYS A 189 26.88 -4.72 -32.15
CA LYS A 189 26.74 -4.30 -30.75
C LYS A 189 25.35 -4.68 -30.23
N SER A 190 25.31 -5.27 -29.05
CA SER A 190 24.09 -5.57 -28.33
C SER A 190 23.91 -4.63 -27.15
N VAL A 191 22.71 -4.08 -26.98
CA VAL A 191 22.31 -3.33 -25.79
C VAL A 191 21.29 -4.16 -25.04
N VAL A 192 21.63 -4.48 -23.80
CA VAL A 192 20.73 -5.19 -22.88
C VAL A 192 19.88 -4.15 -22.16
N ASP A 193 18.57 -4.37 -22.18
CA ASP A 193 17.57 -3.71 -21.35
C ASP A 193 17.35 -4.60 -20.11
N PRO A 194 17.99 -4.27 -18.97
CA PRO A 194 17.96 -5.13 -17.80
C PRO A 194 16.58 -5.23 -17.17
N ASP A 195 15.76 -4.19 -17.27
CA ASP A 195 14.45 -4.13 -16.63
C ASP A 195 13.43 -5.02 -17.35
N HIS A 196 13.60 -5.21 -18.66
CA HIS A 196 12.73 -6.08 -19.46
C HIS A 196 13.38 -7.41 -19.85
N CYS A 197 14.65 -7.64 -19.48
CA CYS A 197 15.42 -8.83 -19.85
C CYS A 197 15.45 -9.03 -21.38
N ILE A 198 15.65 -7.94 -22.12
CA ILE A 198 15.70 -7.96 -23.59
C ILE A 198 17.08 -7.53 -24.04
N SER A 199 17.71 -8.29 -24.93
CA SER A 199 18.99 -7.91 -25.53
C SER A 199 18.80 -7.51 -26.98
N LYS A 200 18.81 -6.22 -27.31
CA LYS A 200 18.63 -5.74 -28.70
C LYS A 200 19.97 -5.76 -29.43
N THR A 201 20.00 -6.22 -30.69
CA THR A 201 21.23 -6.28 -31.51
C THR A 201 21.04 -5.53 -32.82
N CYS A 202 21.93 -4.57 -33.13
CA CYS A 202 21.95 -3.89 -34.43
C CYS A 202 22.86 -4.62 -35.42
N PHE A 203 22.30 -5.04 -36.56
CA PHE A 203 23.04 -5.72 -37.62
C PHE A 203 23.68 -4.72 -38.59
N ASN A 204 24.69 -5.19 -39.34
CA ASN A 204 25.45 -4.38 -40.30
C ASN A 204 24.64 -3.93 -41.53
N ASP A 205 23.37 -4.31 -41.61
CA ASP A 205 22.43 -3.87 -42.64
C ASP A 205 21.46 -2.79 -42.16
N GLY A 206 21.62 -2.29 -40.93
CA GLY A 206 20.75 -1.28 -40.33
C GLY A 206 19.46 -1.87 -39.76
N HIS A 207 19.32 -3.20 -39.71
CA HIS A 207 18.17 -3.84 -39.07
C HIS A 207 18.42 -4.08 -37.58
N LEU A 208 17.51 -3.56 -36.76
CA LEU A 208 17.44 -3.90 -35.33
C LEU A 208 16.74 -5.25 -35.19
N LYS A 209 17.48 -6.28 -34.78
CA LYS A 209 16.86 -7.50 -34.31
C LYS A 209 16.58 -7.32 -32.83
N VAL A 210 15.32 -7.39 -32.45
CA VAL A 210 14.90 -7.63 -31.07
C VAL A 210 14.79 -9.15 -30.94
N PRO A 211 15.79 -9.87 -30.38
CA PRO A 211 15.56 -11.25 -30.01
C PRO A 211 14.47 -11.30 -28.94
N ALA A 212 13.78 -12.43 -28.90
CA ALA A 212 12.91 -12.81 -27.80
C ALA A 212 13.63 -12.59 -26.44
N SER A 213 12.83 -12.39 -25.39
CA SER A 213 13.26 -12.35 -23.98
C SER A 213 14.48 -13.24 -23.73
N THR A 214 15.45 -12.76 -22.95
CA THR A 214 16.57 -13.60 -22.48
C THR A 214 16.10 -14.69 -21.52
N CYS A 215 14.85 -14.64 -21.07
CA CYS A 215 14.23 -15.64 -20.24
C CYS A 215 13.68 -16.81 -21.05
N GLY A 216 13.60 -17.99 -20.41
CA GLY A 216 13.00 -19.18 -20.98
C GLY A 216 11.50 -19.00 -21.30
N LEU A 217 10.93 -19.91 -22.09
CA LEU A 217 9.54 -19.84 -22.54
C LEU A 217 8.50 -19.81 -21.40
N SER A 218 8.86 -20.31 -20.21
CA SER A 218 8.01 -20.37 -19.02
C SER A 218 8.42 -19.37 -17.94
N GLU A 219 9.37 -18.49 -18.23
CA GLU A 219 9.94 -17.55 -17.28
C GLU A 219 9.51 -16.12 -17.62
N THR A 220 9.41 -15.30 -16.59
CA THR A 220 9.19 -13.86 -16.71
C THR A 220 10.45 -13.10 -16.29
N CYS A 221 10.60 -11.89 -16.80
CA CYS A 221 11.66 -11.00 -16.34
C CYS A 221 11.27 -10.44 -14.97
N LEU A 222 12.14 -10.64 -13.98
CA LEU A 222 11.97 -10.10 -12.62
C LEU A 222 12.65 -8.73 -12.46
N GLY A 223 13.32 -8.24 -13.51
CA GLY A 223 14.16 -7.04 -13.54
C GLY A 223 15.65 -7.36 -13.38
N ASN A 224 16.52 -6.40 -13.67
CA ASN A 224 17.98 -6.54 -13.57
C ASN A 224 18.58 -7.77 -14.30
N ASN A 225 18.02 -8.16 -15.45
CA ASN A 225 18.38 -9.38 -16.19
C ASN A 225 18.19 -10.70 -15.41
N VAL A 226 17.35 -10.70 -14.37
CA VAL A 226 17.00 -11.92 -13.63
C VAL A 226 15.73 -12.52 -14.22
N CYS A 227 15.82 -13.75 -14.66
CA CYS A 227 14.69 -14.55 -15.12
C CYS A 227 14.22 -15.47 -13.99
N GLY A 228 12.93 -15.76 -13.97
CA GLY A 228 12.35 -16.64 -12.95
C GLY A 228 10.85 -16.77 -13.10
N THR A 229 10.20 -17.18 -12.02
CA THR A 229 8.73 -17.22 -11.94
C THR A 229 8.22 -16.13 -11.02
N GLN A 230 7.04 -15.62 -11.36
CA GLN A 230 6.29 -14.71 -10.51
C GLN A 230 4.93 -15.35 -10.21
N SER A 231 4.51 -15.32 -8.96
CA SER A 231 3.26 -15.91 -8.50
C SER A 231 2.61 -15.03 -7.45
N PHE A 232 1.28 -15.05 -7.41
CA PHE A 232 0.51 -14.16 -6.56
C PHE A 232 -0.44 -14.96 -5.67
N CYS A 233 -0.67 -14.44 -4.47
CA CYS A 233 -1.74 -14.89 -3.60
C CYS A 233 -2.53 -13.68 -3.10
N ALA A 234 -3.83 -13.82 -2.94
CA ALA A 234 -4.65 -12.84 -2.25
C ALA A 234 -5.58 -13.53 -1.26
N VAL A 235 -5.77 -12.92 -0.10
CA VAL A 235 -6.80 -13.32 0.88
C VAL A 235 -7.69 -12.12 1.17
N VAL A 236 -8.96 -12.24 0.83
CA VAL A 236 -9.98 -11.19 0.92
C VAL A 236 -11.19 -11.75 1.63
N GLY A 237 -11.49 -11.23 2.82
CA GLY A 237 -12.44 -11.85 3.74
C GLY A 237 -12.05 -13.32 4.00
N PRO A 238 -12.94 -14.30 3.80
CA PRO A 238 -12.64 -15.73 3.92
C PRO A 238 -12.00 -16.30 2.65
N SER A 239 -11.98 -15.57 1.54
CA SER A 239 -11.62 -16.10 0.23
C SER A 239 -10.13 -16.07 -0.01
N ILE A 240 -9.58 -17.16 -0.53
CA ILE A 240 -8.19 -17.28 -0.96
C ILE A 240 -8.15 -17.41 -2.48
N MET A 241 -7.25 -16.67 -3.12
CA MET A 241 -6.81 -16.90 -4.49
C MET A 241 -5.34 -17.33 -4.40
N ASP A 242 -5.06 -18.59 -4.72
CA ASP A 242 -3.75 -19.19 -4.47
C ASP A 242 -2.80 -19.14 -5.69
N MET A 243 -1.53 -19.41 -5.44
CA MET A 243 -0.46 -19.40 -6.45
C MET A 243 -0.57 -20.56 -7.46
N ALA A 244 -1.40 -21.58 -7.17
CA ALA A 244 -1.68 -22.69 -8.09
C ALA A 244 -2.81 -22.36 -9.08
N GLY A 245 -3.38 -21.14 -9.02
CA GLY A 245 -4.49 -20.70 -9.86
C GLY A 245 -5.86 -21.14 -9.37
N GLY A 246 -5.94 -21.63 -8.13
CA GLY A 246 -7.18 -22.05 -7.47
C GLY A 246 -7.81 -20.95 -6.62
N ALA A 247 -9.01 -21.26 -6.13
CA ALA A 247 -9.68 -20.47 -5.11
C ALA A 247 -10.13 -21.36 -3.95
N GLY A 248 -9.94 -20.89 -2.72
CA GLY A 248 -10.28 -21.59 -1.49
C GLY A 248 -11.00 -20.70 -0.49
N LYS A 249 -11.43 -21.29 0.63
CA LYS A 249 -12.21 -20.59 1.66
C LYS A 249 -11.73 -20.97 3.06
N ILE A 250 -11.39 -19.97 3.87
CA ILE A 250 -11.09 -20.12 5.28
C ILE A 250 -12.36 -20.58 6.01
N PRO A 251 -12.35 -21.74 6.69
CA PRO A 251 -13.57 -22.35 7.21
C PRO A 251 -13.93 -21.90 8.64
N ASN A 252 -13.04 -21.22 9.37
CA ASN A 252 -13.24 -20.85 10.76
C ASN A 252 -12.25 -19.74 11.22
N PHE A 253 -12.39 -19.29 12.46
CA PHE A 253 -11.61 -18.19 13.06
C PHE A 253 -10.23 -18.61 13.60
N CYS A 254 -9.67 -19.73 13.14
CA CYS A 254 -8.29 -20.09 13.49
C CYS A 254 -7.27 -19.18 12.81
N ASN A 255 -6.06 -19.18 13.35
CA ASN A 255 -4.91 -18.62 12.66
C ASN A 255 -4.40 -19.61 11.61
N TYR A 256 -4.08 -19.11 10.42
CA TYR A 256 -3.60 -19.92 9.30
C TYR A 256 -2.22 -19.47 8.83
N THR A 257 -1.37 -20.43 8.51
CA THR A 257 -0.16 -20.17 7.73
C THR A 257 -0.56 -19.88 6.30
N LEU A 258 -0.53 -18.61 5.93
CA LEU A 258 -0.83 -18.14 4.58
C LEU A 258 0.27 -18.56 3.62
N LEU A 259 1.52 -18.26 3.95
CA LEU A 259 2.68 -18.61 3.15
C LEU A 259 3.84 -18.98 4.04
N GLN A 260 4.59 -20.01 3.66
CA GLN A 260 5.90 -20.29 4.22
C GLN A 260 6.87 -20.62 3.08
N VAL A 261 8.00 -19.90 3.06
CA VAL A 261 9.02 -20.00 2.01
C VAL A 261 10.37 -19.57 2.58
N SER A 262 11.41 -20.38 2.40
CA SER A 262 12.77 -20.10 2.91
C SER A 262 12.83 -19.74 4.42
N GLY A 263 11.91 -20.27 5.23
CA GLY A 263 11.79 -19.97 6.67
C GLY A 263 11.11 -18.64 7.00
N PHE A 264 10.75 -17.82 6.00
CA PHE A 264 9.85 -16.67 6.15
C PHE A 264 8.41 -17.18 6.17
N GLU A 265 7.63 -16.74 7.17
CA GLU A 265 6.23 -17.14 7.32
C GLU A 265 5.31 -15.93 7.35
N VAL A 266 4.16 -16.08 6.70
CA VAL A 266 3.04 -15.15 6.74
C VAL A 266 1.89 -15.88 7.42
N LEU A 267 1.47 -15.40 8.59
CA LEU A 267 0.32 -15.89 9.33
C LEU A 267 -0.84 -14.90 9.20
N GLY A 268 -2.05 -15.41 9.02
CA GLY A 268 -3.28 -14.64 9.02
C GLY A 268 -4.13 -14.97 10.24
N THR A 269 -4.62 -13.94 10.92
CA THR A 269 -5.59 -14.05 12.02
C THR A 269 -6.95 -13.59 11.56
N PHE A 270 -7.96 -14.39 11.89
CA PHE A 270 -9.32 -14.22 11.39
C PHE A 270 -10.31 -14.01 12.52
N ILE A 271 -11.21 -13.04 12.36
CA ILE A 271 -12.27 -12.68 13.32
C ILE A 271 -13.63 -12.62 12.64
N SER A 272 -14.70 -12.52 13.43
CA SER A 272 -16.03 -12.21 12.90
C SER A 272 -16.17 -10.71 12.66
N HIS A 273 -16.66 -10.32 11.49
CA HIS A 273 -17.21 -8.97 11.27
C HIS A 273 -18.67 -8.94 11.73
N ARG A 274 -19.63 -8.61 10.85
CA ARG A 274 -21.05 -8.45 11.18
C ARG A 274 -21.82 -9.75 11.34
N HIS A 275 -21.20 -10.87 10.96
CA HIS A 275 -21.79 -12.20 10.95
C HIS A 275 -20.94 -13.13 11.80
N THR A 276 -21.59 -14.07 12.49
CA THR A 276 -20.89 -15.05 13.35
C THR A 276 -20.32 -16.25 12.59
N ASP A 277 -20.60 -16.36 11.29
CA ASP A 277 -20.22 -17.50 10.47
C ASP A 277 -19.21 -17.25 9.35
N VAL A 278 -18.75 -16.01 9.18
CA VAL A 278 -17.80 -15.65 8.11
C VAL A 278 -16.49 -15.12 8.70
N PRO A 279 -15.35 -15.81 8.50
CA PRO A 279 -14.04 -15.36 8.98
C PRO A 279 -13.44 -14.29 8.07
N PHE A 280 -13.06 -13.16 8.66
CA PHE A 280 -12.40 -12.05 7.97
C PHE A 280 -10.98 -11.87 8.49
N LEU A 281 -10.04 -11.65 7.57
CA LEU A 281 -8.66 -11.32 7.91
C LEU A 281 -8.62 -9.99 8.68
N HIS A 282 -8.02 -10.02 9.87
CA HIS A 282 -7.89 -8.85 10.75
C HIS A 282 -6.45 -8.42 10.94
N GLU A 283 -5.54 -9.38 11.00
CA GLU A 283 -4.13 -9.14 11.31
C GLU A 283 -3.27 -10.11 10.50
N VAL A 284 -2.11 -9.60 10.06
CA VAL A 284 -1.07 -10.38 9.40
C VAL A 284 0.18 -10.35 10.25
N THR A 285 0.71 -11.52 10.60
CA THR A 285 1.99 -11.64 11.30
C THR A 285 3.05 -12.20 10.34
N LEU A 286 4.17 -11.50 10.20
CA LEU A 286 5.35 -11.95 9.46
C LEU A 286 6.39 -12.47 10.45
N ILE A 287 6.87 -13.69 10.22
CA ILE A 287 7.94 -14.31 11.00
C ILE A 287 9.20 -14.36 10.15
N ILE A 288 10.26 -13.69 10.61
CA ILE A 288 11.50 -13.49 9.84
C ILE A 288 12.61 -14.44 10.34
N PRO A 289 13.24 -15.27 9.49
CA PRO A 289 14.35 -16.14 9.87
C PRO A 289 15.69 -15.36 9.96
N PRO A 290 16.78 -15.94 10.54
CA PRO A 290 16.87 -17.22 11.24
C PRO A 290 16.53 -17.13 12.73
N THR A 291 16.62 -15.95 13.33
CA THR A 291 16.06 -15.64 14.66
C THR A 291 14.70 -14.99 14.46
N PRO A 292 13.60 -15.61 14.94
CA PRO A 292 12.24 -15.19 14.60
C PRO A 292 11.95 -13.80 15.18
N HIS A 293 12.09 -12.78 14.33
CA HIS A 293 11.52 -11.46 14.58
C HIS A 293 10.09 -11.43 14.06
N LEU A 294 9.21 -10.74 14.77
CA LEU A 294 7.79 -10.67 14.46
C LEU A 294 7.40 -9.28 14.01
N PHE A 295 6.85 -9.18 12.80
CA PHE A 295 6.10 -7.99 12.39
C PHE A 295 4.62 -8.28 12.42
N VAL A 296 3.86 -7.48 13.16
CA VAL A 296 2.40 -7.58 13.26
C VAL A 296 1.80 -6.39 12.54
N LEU A 297 1.08 -6.66 11.45
CA LEU A 297 0.40 -5.67 10.61
C LEU A 297 -1.08 -5.68 10.98
N GLN A 298 -1.56 -4.55 11.50
CA GLN A 298 -2.95 -4.29 11.86
C GLN A 298 -3.44 -3.05 11.10
N PRO A 299 -4.77 -2.86 10.95
CA PRO A 299 -5.32 -1.59 10.47
C PRO A 299 -4.70 -0.41 11.24
N GLY A 300 -4.20 0.59 10.50
CA GLY A 300 -3.54 1.78 11.04
C GLY A 300 -2.11 1.61 11.55
N ASN A 301 -1.75 0.45 12.12
CA ASN A 301 -0.52 0.27 12.90
C ASN A 301 0.32 -0.95 12.50
N VAL A 302 1.64 -0.81 12.59
CA VAL A 302 2.61 -1.91 12.44
C VAL A 302 3.46 -2.01 13.70
N LYS A 303 3.63 -3.22 14.22
CA LYS A 303 4.49 -3.50 15.38
C LYS A 303 5.63 -4.45 14.99
N ALA A 304 6.85 -4.17 15.45
CA ALA A 304 8.00 -5.06 15.35
C ALA A 304 8.42 -5.50 16.76
N ASP A 305 8.38 -6.80 17.04
CA ASP A 305 8.65 -7.37 18.37
C ASP A 305 7.91 -6.61 19.51
N SER A 306 6.62 -6.30 19.28
CA SER A 306 5.73 -5.51 20.15
C SER A 306 5.93 -3.99 20.20
N ALA A 307 6.98 -3.44 19.58
CA ALA A 307 7.18 -2.00 19.49
C ALA A 307 6.53 -1.42 18.23
N ILE A 308 5.84 -0.28 18.33
CA ILE A 308 5.25 0.40 17.16
C ILE A 308 6.37 0.88 16.22
N VAL A 309 6.20 0.62 14.93
CA VAL A 309 7.09 1.10 13.86
C VAL A 309 6.47 2.35 13.23
N ASP A 310 7.21 3.45 13.24
CA ASP A 310 6.82 4.66 12.52
C ASP A 310 7.11 4.50 11.02
N LEU A 311 6.07 4.49 10.20
CA LEU A 311 6.12 4.36 8.74
C LEU A 311 5.80 5.68 8.02
N SER A 312 5.97 6.83 8.68
CA SER A 312 5.92 8.16 8.04
C SER A 312 6.94 8.30 6.91
N THR A 313 8.02 7.51 6.95
CA THR A 313 8.97 7.31 5.86
C THR A 313 9.26 5.81 5.69
N PRO A 314 9.71 5.34 4.51
CA PRO A 314 10.12 3.95 4.34
C PRO A 314 11.27 3.58 5.28
N VAL A 315 11.16 2.44 5.96
CA VAL A 315 12.13 1.94 6.95
C VAL A 315 12.61 0.54 6.54
N THR A 316 13.84 0.17 6.87
CA THR A 316 14.30 -1.22 6.79
C THR A 316 14.70 -1.71 8.18
N GLN A 317 14.05 -2.76 8.66
CA GLN A 317 14.29 -3.35 9.98
C GLN A 317 14.27 -4.87 9.87
N PHE A 318 15.21 -5.54 10.55
CA PHE A 318 15.36 -7.01 10.51
C PHE A 318 15.41 -7.62 9.09
N GLY A 319 15.96 -6.89 8.12
CA GLY A 319 16.04 -7.34 6.72
C GLY A 319 14.72 -7.21 5.93
N VAL A 320 13.69 -6.60 6.51
CA VAL A 320 12.41 -6.30 5.85
C VAL A 320 12.33 -4.81 5.56
N ALA A 321 12.13 -4.44 4.29
CA ALA A 321 11.82 -3.07 3.90
C ALA A 321 10.31 -2.83 4.03
N LEU A 322 9.94 -1.88 4.87
CA LEU A 322 8.56 -1.48 5.16
C LEU A 322 8.28 -0.08 4.62
N SER A 323 7.13 0.07 3.99
CA SER A 323 6.61 1.37 3.56
C SER A 323 5.10 1.39 3.70
N LYS A 324 4.53 2.57 3.93
CA LYS A 324 3.08 2.77 4.00
C LYS A 324 2.68 3.88 3.05
N ASP A 325 1.56 3.70 2.35
CA ASP A 325 0.89 4.74 1.58
C ASP A 325 -0.63 4.71 1.85
N GLN A 326 -1.39 5.52 1.13
CA GLN A 326 -2.85 5.61 1.24
C GLN A 326 -3.61 4.31 0.91
N THR A 327 -2.92 3.31 0.35
CA THR A 327 -3.50 2.03 -0.02
C THR A 327 -3.21 0.94 1.00
N GLY A 328 -2.14 1.07 1.80
CA GLY A 328 -1.80 0.07 2.81
C GLY A 328 -0.32 0.05 3.19
N VAL A 329 0.06 -1.01 3.89
CA VAL A 329 1.43 -1.32 4.28
C VAL A 329 2.00 -2.33 3.29
N LYS A 330 3.20 -2.04 2.79
CA LYS A 330 4.01 -2.93 1.98
C LYS A 330 5.26 -3.36 2.74
N ALA A 331 5.45 -4.66 2.86
CA ALA A 331 6.64 -5.30 3.43
C ALA A 331 7.36 -6.09 2.33
N VAL A 332 8.66 -5.88 2.17
CA VAL A 332 9.49 -6.57 1.17
C VAL A 332 10.64 -7.29 1.89
N PHE A 333 10.72 -8.59 1.69
CA PHE A 333 11.81 -9.44 2.16
C PHE A 333 12.53 -10.05 0.96
N THR A 334 13.85 -10.19 1.05
CA THR A 334 14.66 -10.85 0.03
C THR A 334 15.61 -11.82 0.71
N ASP A 335 15.54 -13.09 0.33
CA ASP A 335 16.40 -14.12 0.89
C ASP A 335 17.79 -14.15 0.22
N SER A 336 18.66 -15.03 0.70
CA SER A 336 20.03 -15.17 0.18
C SER A 336 20.11 -15.72 -1.25
N ASP A 337 19.07 -16.41 -1.72
CA ASP A 337 19.00 -16.98 -3.06
C ASP A 337 18.34 -16.02 -4.07
N GLY A 338 17.96 -14.82 -3.60
CA GLY A 338 17.34 -13.77 -4.40
C GLY A 338 15.83 -13.93 -4.55
N VAL A 339 15.17 -14.78 -3.75
CA VAL A 339 13.71 -14.87 -3.69
C VAL A 339 13.18 -13.60 -3.03
N ILE A 340 12.29 -12.90 -3.73
CA ILE A 340 11.68 -11.66 -3.23
C ILE A 340 10.23 -11.95 -2.86
N ILE A 341 9.89 -11.65 -1.62
CA ILE A 341 8.54 -11.79 -1.08
C ILE A 341 8.04 -10.39 -0.75
N THR A 342 6.98 -9.97 -1.44
CA THR A 342 6.30 -8.70 -1.15
C THR A 342 4.94 -9.02 -0.55
N VAL A 343 4.73 -8.61 0.69
CA VAL A 343 3.42 -8.69 1.37
C VAL A 343 2.83 -7.29 1.43
N PHE A 344 1.60 -7.16 0.94
CA PHE A 344 0.82 -5.94 1.00
C PHE A 344 -0.43 -6.18 1.84
N PHE A 345 -0.71 -5.29 2.80
CA PHE A 345 -1.87 -5.36 3.68
C PHE A 345 -2.53 -3.99 3.81
N ASP A 346 -3.83 -3.89 3.54
CA ASP A 346 -4.60 -2.63 3.59
C ASP A 346 -5.52 -2.51 4.80
N GLY A 347 -5.43 -3.45 5.73
CA GLY A 347 -6.32 -3.53 6.90
C GLY A 347 -7.40 -4.59 6.78
N THR A 348 -7.78 -5.02 5.57
CA THR A 348 -8.88 -5.99 5.37
C THR A 348 -8.53 -7.14 4.44
N GLN A 349 -7.49 -6.99 3.61
CA GLN A 349 -6.98 -8.03 2.74
C GLN A 349 -5.45 -8.06 2.75
N VAL A 350 -4.90 -9.23 2.44
CA VAL A 350 -3.47 -9.39 2.18
C VAL A 350 -3.24 -9.85 0.75
N PHE A 351 -2.26 -9.25 0.09
CA PHE A 351 -1.78 -9.63 -1.23
C PHE A 351 -0.30 -9.97 -1.13
N VAL A 352 0.09 -11.12 -1.68
CA VAL A 352 1.48 -11.58 -1.69
C VAL A 352 1.96 -11.73 -3.13
N ASP A 353 3.05 -11.04 -3.46
CA ASP A 353 3.80 -11.18 -4.71
C ASP A 353 5.11 -11.91 -4.42
N LEU A 354 5.27 -13.10 -4.99
CA LEU A 354 6.44 -13.95 -4.85
C LEU A 354 7.19 -14.02 -6.17
N LYS A 355 8.45 -13.56 -6.17
CA LYS A 355 9.36 -13.64 -7.30
C LYS A 355 10.49 -14.60 -6.98
N VAL A 356 10.60 -15.68 -7.76
CA VAL A 356 11.59 -16.75 -7.56
C VAL A 356 12.53 -16.78 -8.76
N PRO A 357 13.82 -16.42 -8.61
CA PRO A 357 14.82 -16.56 -9.68
C PRO A 357 14.95 -18.01 -10.15
N THR A 358 15.29 -18.24 -11.42
CA THR A 358 15.49 -19.59 -11.98
C THR A 358 16.57 -20.39 -11.23
N SER A 359 17.54 -19.72 -10.61
CA SER A 359 18.59 -20.35 -9.79
C SER A 359 18.09 -20.88 -8.45
N ALA A 360 16.91 -20.43 -7.99
CA ALA A 360 16.33 -20.75 -6.69
C ALA A 360 15.28 -21.86 -6.82
N THR A 361 15.19 -22.72 -5.81
CA THR A 361 14.17 -23.79 -5.73
C THR A 361 13.59 -23.88 -4.30
N PRO A 362 12.93 -22.82 -3.82
CA PRO A 362 12.42 -22.80 -2.47
C PRO A 362 11.25 -23.79 -2.32
N THR A 363 11.11 -24.35 -1.12
CA THR A 363 9.91 -25.14 -0.77
C THR A 363 8.81 -24.20 -0.33
N LEU A 364 7.65 -24.33 -0.97
CA LEU A 364 6.47 -23.50 -0.71
C LEU A 364 5.41 -24.30 0.06
N SER A 365 4.89 -23.74 1.15
CA SER A 365 3.78 -24.30 1.94
C SER A 365 2.82 -23.18 2.40
N GLY A 366 1.70 -23.57 3.00
CA GLY A 366 0.63 -22.65 3.41
C GLY A 366 -0.53 -22.60 2.42
N VAL A 367 -1.62 -21.92 2.81
CA VAL A 367 -2.85 -21.86 1.99
C VAL A 367 -2.67 -21.08 0.68
N CYS A 368 -1.71 -20.16 0.61
CA CYS A 368 -1.35 -19.44 -0.62
C CYS A 368 -0.59 -20.32 -1.61
N ALA A 369 0.08 -21.38 -1.16
CA ALA A 369 0.76 -22.31 -2.05
C ALA A 369 -0.27 -23.14 -2.83
N ASN A 370 -1.25 -23.69 -2.11
CA ASN A 370 -2.37 -24.43 -2.65
C ASN A 370 -3.49 -24.50 -1.61
N SER A 371 -4.66 -24.00 -1.96
CA SER A 371 -5.83 -23.90 -1.07
C SER A 371 -6.73 -25.15 -1.07
N SER A 372 -6.33 -26.24 -1.74
CA SER A 372 -7.11 -27.49 -1.78
C SER A 372 -7.22 -28.19 -0.42
N ASN A 373 -6.29 -27.95 0.50
CA ASN A 373 -6.32 -28.50 1.86
C ASN A 373 -5.97 -27.42 2.90
N ILE A 374 -6.94 -26.57 3.22
CA ILE A 374 -6.75 -25.43 4.13
C ILE A 374 -6.51 -25.88 5.58
N ILE A 375 -7.20 -26.93 6.02
CA ILE A 375 -7.18 -27.39 7.42
C ILE A 375 -5.79 -27.86 7.86
N SER A 376 -4.98 -28.40 6.95
CA SER A 376 -3.58 -28.78 7.28
C SER A 376 -2.65 -27.60 7.54
N ASN A 377 -3.09 -26.35 7.30
CA ASN A 377 -2.29 -25.14 7.45
C ASN A 377 -2.70 -24.28 8.66
N VAL A 378 -3.41 -24.85 9.63
CA VAL A 378 -3.71 -24.16 10.89
C VAL A 378 -2.41 -23.96 11.68
N ALA A 379 -2.12 -22.71 12.06
CA ALA A 379 -0.83 -22.30 12.63
C ALA A 379 -0.70 -22.53 14.15
N THR A 380 -1.80 -22.80 14.87
CA THR A 380 -1.83 -22.94 16.34
C THR A 380 -2.60 -24.17 16.83
N ASP A 381 -2.21 -24.62 18.03
CA ASP A 381 -2.43 -25.93 18.65
C ASP A 381 -3.83 -26.56 18.49
N THR A 382 -3.79 -27.87 18.23
CA THR A 382 -4.81 -28.80 17.71
C THR A 382 -6.06 -29.07 18.58
N GLY A 383 -6.45 -28.14 19.47
CA GLY A 383 -7.44 -28.40 20.51
C GLY A 383 -8.85 -27.86 20.27
N ASN A 384 -8.99 -26.54 20.07
CA ASN A 384 -10.30 -25.87 20.04
C ASN A 384 -10.25 -24.66 19.12
N CYS A 385 -10.41 -24.89 17.81
CA CYS A 385 -10.75 -23.79 16.93
C CYS A 385 -12.15 -23.29 17.29
N PRO A 386 -12.38 -21.98 17.46
CA PRO A 386 -13.72 -21.46 17.68
C PRO A 386 -14.65 -21.91 16.55
N THR A 387 -15.70 -22.66 16.90
CA THR A 387 -16.69 -23.10 15.92
C THR A 387 -17.50 -21.91 15.44
N VAL A 388 -17.56 -21.77 14.14
CA VAL A 388 -18.48 -20.91 13.40
C VAL A 388 -19.92 -21.24 13.82
N VAL A 389 -20.65 -20.23 14.30
CA VAL A 389 -22.08 -20.39 14.64
C VAL A 389 -22.86 -19.92 13.42
N PRO A 390 -23.69 -20.76 12.79
CA PRO A 390 -24.48 -20.36 11.62
C PRO A 390 -25.31 -19.12 11.92
N ASP A 391 -25.17 -18.10 11.08
CA ASP A 391 -25.97 -16.89 11.16
C ASP A 391 -27.17 -17.02 10.21
N THR A 392 -28.34 -16.54 10.63
CA THR A 392 -29.53 -16.50 9.76
C THR A 392 -29.59 -15.22 8.94
N LYS A 393 -28.75 -14.23 9.27
CA LYS A 393 -28.58 -13.02 8.45
C LYS A 393 -27.92 -13.45 7.14
N GLY A 394 -28.65 -13.37 6.03
CA GLY A 394 -28.13 -13.74 4.70
C GLY A 394 -28.88 -14.89 3.99
N ASP A 395 -29.82 -15.55 4.67
CA ASP A 395 -30.63 -16.64 4.08
C ASP A 395 -31.46 -16.18 2.84
N ASP A 396 -31.65 -14.88 2.65
CA ASP A 396 -32.37 -14.28 1.51
C ASP A 396 -31.46 -13.84 0.34
N ILE A 397 -30.15 -14.11 0.38
CA ILE A 397 -29.22 -13.70 -0.68
C ILE A 397 -29.48 -14.48 -1.98
N ASN A 398 -29.78 -13.77 -3.06
CA ASN A 398 -29.88 -14.37 -4.39
C ASN A 398 -28.50 -14.58 -5.01
N CYS A 399 -27.88 -15.72 -4.68
CA CYS A 399 -26.57 -16.12 -5.20
C CYS A 399 -26.45 -16.11 -6.73
N SER A 400 -27.53 -16.39 -7.47
CA SER A 400 -27.48 -16.37 -8.94
C SER A 400 -27.23 -14.94 -9.46
N SER A 401 -27.85 -13.94 -8.83
CA SER A 401 -27.62 -12.53 -9.15
C SER A 401 -26.22 -12.06 -8.73
N VAL A 402 -25.74 -12.53 -7.58
CA VAL A 402 -24.38 -12.22 -7.08
C VAL A 402 -23.30 -12.73 -8.04
N ILE A 403 -23.41 -13.99 -8.47
CA ILE A 403 -22.47 -14.58 -9.45
C ILE A 403 -22.41 -13.74 -10.73
N GLN A 404 -23.57 -13.37 -11.28
CA GLN A 404 -23.62 -12.55 -12.49
C GLN A 404 -23.00 -11.16 -12.28
N SER A 405 -23.23 -10.54 -11.12
CA SER A 405 -22.64 -9.26 -10.75
C SER A 405 -21.10 -9.34 -10.67
N CYS A 406 -20.55 -10.34 -10.00
CA CYS A 406 -19.11 -10.58 -9.90
C CYS A 406 -18.47 -10.79 -11.28
N VAL A 407 -19.07 -11.64 -12.13
CA VAL A 407 -18.60 -11.88 -13.50
C VAL A 407 -18.58 -10.58 -14.30
N ASN A 408 -19.66 -9.78 -14.24
CA ASN A 408 -19.76 -8.53 -14.98
C ASN A 408 -18.71 -7.51 -14.52
N LYS A 409 -18.53 -7.33 -13.20
CA LYS A 409 -17.55 -6.38 -12.63
C LYS A 409 -16.12 -6.78 -13.00
N LEU A 410 -15.74 -8.04 -12.82
CA LEU A 410 -14.38 -8.54 -13.14
C LEU A 410 -14.09 -8.50 -14.64
N THR A 411 -15.05 -8.89 -15.49
CA THR A 411 -14.88 -8.81 -16.95
C THR A 411 -14.72 -7.37 -17.41
N SER A 412 -15.52 -6.45 -16.86
CA SER A 412 -15.43 -5.02 -17.18
C SER A 412 -14.08 -4.45 -16.77
N LEU A 413 -13.60 -4.79 -15.57
CA LEU A 413 -12.27 -4.39 -15.11
C LEU A 413 -11.17 -4.96 -16.01
N ALA A 414 -11.18 -6.27 -16.28
CA ALA A 414 -10.19 -6.94 -17.13
C ALA A 414 -10.07 -6.28 -18.51
N ASN A 415 -11.20 -5.94 -19.13
CA ASN A 415 -11.22 -5.19 -20.39
C ASN A 415 -10.67 -3.76 -20.23
N ALA A 416 -11.06 -3.05 -19.17
CA ALA A 416 -10.64 -1.67 -18.92
C ALA A 416 -9.12 -1.55 -18.70
N ILE A 417 -8.51 -2.54 -18.03
CA ILE A 417 -7.06 -2.56 -17.77
C ILE A 417 -6.27 -3.44 -18.76
N ASN A 418 -6.94 -3.95 -19.80
CA ASN A 418 -6.36 -4.83 -20.82
C ASN A 418 -5.58 -6.02 -20.23
N CYS A 419 -6.17 -6.70 -19.24
CA CYS A 419 -5.57 -7.84 -18.57
C CYS A 419 -6.20 -9.16 -19.03
N SER A 420 -5.35 -10.15 -19.34
CA SER A 420 -5.75 -11.47 -19.83
C SER A 420 -5.65 -12.58 -18.78
N VAL A 421 -5.46 -12.22 -17.50
CA VAL A 421 -5.40 -13.17 -16.40
C VAL A 421 -6.77 -13.80 -16.22
N ASP A 422 -6.81 -15.12 -16.02
CA ASP A 422 -8.06 -15.85 -15.80
C ASP A 422 -8.81 -15.30 -14.58
N ILE A 423 -10.03 -14.84 -14.81
CA ILE A 423 -10.91 -14.28 -13.77
C ILE A 423 -11.63 -15.35 -12.97
N THR A 424 -11.64 -16.62 -13.42
CA THR A 424 -12.36 -17.73 -12.77
C THR A 424 -12.11 -17.84 -11.26
N PRO A 425 -10.85 -17.87 -10.75
CA PRO A 425 -10.62 -17.93 -9.31
C PRO A 425 -11.15 -16.69 -8.56
N PHE A 426 -11.08 -15.51 -9.17
CA PHE A 426 -11.60 -14.26 -8.60
C PHE A 426 -13.13 -14.23 -8.58
N VAL A 427 -13.80 -14.80 -9.59
CA VAL A 427 -15.26 -14.95 -9.59
C VAL A 427 -15.72 -15.89 -8.48
N ASN A 428 -15.03 -17.02 -8.29
CA ASN A 428 -15.34 -17.96 -7.21
C ASN A 428 -15.10 -17.34 -5.82
N ALA A 429 -14.00 -16.60 -5.66
CA ALA A 429 -13.71 -15.84 -4.45
C ALA A 429 -14.81 -14.77 -4.18
N CYS A 430 -15.17 -13.99 -5.20
CA CYS A 430 -16.20 -12.95 -5.10
C CYS A 430 -17.58 -13.52 -4.74
N ALA A 431 -18.05 -14.49 -5.52
CA ALA A 431 -19.43 -14.93 -5.42
C ALA A 431 -19.59 -16.05 -4.40
N THR A 432 -18.92 -17.19 -4.60
CA THR A 432 -19.17 -18.42 -3.85
C THR A 432 -18.61 -18.35 -2.43
N ASN A 433 -17.41 -17.81 -2.27
CA ASN A 433 -16.71 -17.86 -0.99
C ASN A 433 -17.02 -16.64 -0.10
N LEU A 434 -17.60 -15.57 -0.66
CA LEU A 434 -17.82 -14.30 0.04
C LEU A 434 -19.25 -13.79 -0.09
N LEU A 435 -19.64 -13.24 -1.26
CA LEU A 435 -20.86 -12.46 -1.40
C LEU A 435 -22.17 -13.26 -1.37
N CYS A 436 -22.10 -14.59 -1.44
CA CYS A 436 -23.23 -15.48 -1.23
C CYS A 436 -23.58 -15.72 0.25
N GLU A 437 -22.63 -15.50 1.15
CA GLU A 437 -22.79 -15.76 2.58
C GLU A 437 -22.73 -14.47 3.41
N TYR A 438 -22.07 -13.45 2.87
CA TYR A 438 -21.96 -12.13 3.47
C TYR A 438 -22.38 -11.08 2.44
N PRO A 439 -23.39 -10.23 2.71
CA PRO A 439 -23.79 -9.16 1.79
C PRO A 439 -22.62 -8.27 1.35
N ASP A 440 -22.74 -7.55 0.23
CA ASP A 440 -21.72 -6.60 -0.24
C ASP A 440 -21.67 -5.34 0.65
N GLU A 441 -21.16 -5.54 1.86
CA GLU A 441 -20.89 -4.56 2.88
C GLU A 441 -19.37 -4.36 3.01
N ASP A 442 -18.95 -3.30 3.70
CA ASP A 442 -17.53 -3.04 4.03
C ASP A 442 -16.58 -2.95 2.81
N GLY A 443 -17.11 -2.71 1.61
CA GLY A 443 -16.31 -2.52 0.38
C GLY A 443 -15.69 -3.82 -0.18
N LEU A 444 -16.25 -4.98 0.16
CA LEU A 444 -15.69 -6.29 -0.18
C LEU A 444 -15.62 -6.57 -1.69
N SER A 445 -16.64 -6.18 -2.46
CA SER A 445 -16.57 -6.34 -3.92
C SER A 445 -15.40 -5.56 -4.54
N CYS A 446 -15.08 -4.38 -4.01
CA CYS A 446 -13.93 -3.58 -4.46
C CYS A 446 -12.59 -4.19 -4.05
N SER A 447 -12.55 -4.89 -2.92
CA SER A 447 -11.34 -5.59 -2.45
C SER A 447 -10.96 -6.73 -3.41
N ILE A 448 -11.94 -7.51 -3.88
CA ILE A 448 -11.68 -8.56 -4.91
C ILE A 448 -11.20 -7.95 -6.24
N LEU A 449 -11.80 -6.84 -6.67
CA LEU A 449 -11.36 -6.13 -7.88
C LEU A 449 -9.93 -5.61 -7.74
N ASP A 450 -9.56 -5.13 -6.55
CA ASP A 450 -8.23 -4.66 -6.25
C ASP A 450 -7.19 -5.79 -6.27
N ALA A 451 -7.52 -6.96 -5.71
CA ALA A 451 -6.68 -8.15 -5.84
C ALA A 451 -6.43 -8.52 -7.32
N TYR A 452 -7.47 -8.50 -8.16
CA TYR A 452 -7.30 -8.76 -9.60
C TYR A 452 -6.43 -7.69 -10.29
N ALA A 453 -6.68 -6.40 -10.01
CA ALA A 453 -5.90 -5.31 -10.57
C ALA A 453 -4.41 -5.37 -10.18
N LYS A 454 -4.10 -5.81 -8.95
CA LYS A 454 -2.72 -6.02 -8.48
C LYS A 454 -2.01 -7.15 -9.22
N VAL A 455 -2.69 -8.27 -9.47
CA VAL A 455 -2.13 -9.37 -10.30
C VAL A 455 -1.81 -8.86 -11.71
N CYS A 456 -2.63 -7.97 -12.25
CA CYS A 456 -2.41 -7.36 -13.56
C CYS A 456 -1.35 -6.24 -13.57
N GLN A 457 -0.78 -5.86 -12.41
CA GLN A 457 0.25 -4.82 -12.26
C GLN A 457 -0.10 -3.49 -12.96
N THR A 458 -1.39 -3.15 -13.02
CA THR A 458 -1.87 -2.00 -13.79
C THR A 458 -1.46 -0.67 -13.17
N GLN A 459 -1.09 0.29 -14.01
CA GLN A 459 -0.87 1.69 -13.63
C GLN A 459 -2.12 2.56 -13.91
N ILE A 460 -3.19 1.96 -14.43
CA ILE A 460 -4.44 2.65 -14.74
C ILE A 460 -5.23 2.84 -13.45
N ASN A 461 -5.72 4.06 -13.22
CA ASN A 461 -6.62 4.37 -12.11
C ASN A 461 -8.03 3.78 -12.37
N TRP A 462 -8.18 2.48 -12.15
CA TRP A 462 -9.43 1.73 -12.38
C TRP A 462 -10.52 2.06 -11.35
N ARG A 463 -10.13 2.54 -10.16
CA ARG A 463 -11.01 2.79 -9.01
C ARG A 463 -12.10 3.81 -9.31
N GLU A 464 -11.75 4.89 -10.02
CA GLU A 464 -12.72 5.91 -10.44
C GLU A 464 -13.76 5.34 -11.42
N THR A 465 -13.32 4.51 -12.37
CA THR A 465 -14.19 3.92 -13.39
C THR A 465 -15.15 2.88 -12.79
N MET A 466 -14.68 2.15 -11.77
CA MET A 466 -15.44 1.09 -11.10
C MET A 466 -16.20 1.58 -9.86
N PHE A 467 -16.16 2.88 -9.54
CA PHE A 467 -16.74 3.47 -8.32
C PHE A 467 -16.28 2.76 -7.04
N CYS A 468 -14.99 2.45 -6.97
CA CYS A 468 -14.36 1.74 -5.86
C CYS A 468 -13.38 2.66 -5.09
N PRO A 469 -13.89 3.48 -4.15
CA PRO A 469 -13.03 4.38 -3.37
C PRO A 469 -11.99 3.60 -2.55
N LEU A 470 -10.94 4.31 -2.12
CA LEU A 470 -9.99 3.75 -1.16
C LEU A 470 -10.70 3.52 0.18
N SER A 471 -10.29 2.45 0.86
CA SER A 471 -10.83 2.13 2.17
C SER A 471 -10.34 3.16 3.20
N PRO A 472 -11.24 3.83 3.95
CA PRO A 472 -10.82 4.73 5.01
C PRO A 472 -10.24 3.99 6.23
N CYS A 473 -10.28 2.65 6.25
CA CYS A 473 -9.77 1.80 7.33
C CYS A 473 -8.25 1.60 7.33
N VAL A 474 -7.53 2.02 6.27
CA VAL A 474 -6.06 1.88 6.20
C VAL A 474 -5.36 2.56 7.38
N ASP A 475 -5.88 3.71 7.81
CA ASP A 475 -5.31 4.55 8.88
C ASP A 475 -6.12 4.50 10.20
N HIS A 476 -7.15 3.66 10.26
CA HIS A 476 -8.06 3.62 11.41
C HIS A 476 -7.76 2.42 12.31
N VAL A 477 -7.55 2.67 13.60
CA VAL A 477 -7.15 1.66 14.59
C VAL A 477 -8.34 1.38 15.50
N CYS A 478 -8.76 0.11 15.55
CA CYS A 478 -9.82 -0.34 16.45
C CYS A 478 -9.28 -1.13 17.65
N GLY A 479 -10.09 -1.19 18.71
CA GLY A 479 -9.78 -1.88 19.95
C GLY A 479 -9.96 -3.40 19.89
N LEU A 480 -9.84 -4.04 21.05
CA LEU A 480 -10.10 -5.47 21.19
C LEU A 480 -11.59 -5.76 20.96
N ASN A 481 -11.90 -6.86 20.26
CA ASN A 481 -13.25 -7.26 19.88
C ASN A 481 -13.96 -6.27 18.94
N GLU A 482 -13.20 -5.39 18.29
CA GLU A 482 -13.70 -4.44 17.30
C GLU A 482 -13.07 -4.74 15.92
N PHE A 483 -13.66 -4.21 14.86
CA PHE A 483 -13.10 -4.19 13.52
C PHE A 483 -13.44 -2.85 12.84
N CYS A 484 -12.60 -2.41 11.90
CA CYS A 484 -12.89 -1.18 11.17
C CYS A 484 -13.92 -1.43 10.06
N ALA A 485 -14.93 -0.57 10.01
CA ALA A 485 -15.97 -0.58 8.99
C ALA A 485 -16.32 0.85 8.55
N ILE A 486 -17.16 0.97 7.52
CA ILE A 486 -17.67 2.25 7.04
C ILE A 486 -19.05 2.49 7.66
N ASN A 487 -19.21 3.64 8.32
CA ASN A 487 -20.49 4.05 8.90
C ASN A 487 -21.47 4.59 7.83
N THR A 488 -22.71 4.92 8.22
CA THR A 488 -23.73 5.46 7.31
C THR A 488 -23.37 6.82 6.70
N GLY A 489 -22.43 7.55 7.31
CA GLY A 489 -21.88 8.80 6.80
C GLY A 489 -20.73 8.62 5.79
N GLY A 490 -20.27 7.39 5.56
CA GLY A 490 -19.14 7.08 4.66
C GLY A 490 -17.76 7.22 5.32
N GLU A 491 -17.69 7.38 6.63
CA GLU A 491 -16.44 7.52 7.39
C GLU A 491 -16.02 6.19 8.05
N ALA A 492 -14.72 6.01 8.32
CA ALA A 492 -14.23 4.88 9.08
C ALA A 492 -14.67 4.96 10.56
N ALA A 493 -15.10 3.83 11.10
CA ALA A 493 -15.52 3.67 12.49
C ALA A 493 -15.25 2.24 12.99
N CYS A 494 -15.22 2.06 14.30
CA CYS A 494 -14.97 0.77 14.93
C CYS A 494 -16.28 0.07 15.30
N PHE A 495 -16.53 -1.06 14.67
CA PHE A 495 -17.75 -1.85 14.84
C PHE A 495 -17.44 -3.06 15.74
N CYS A 496 -18.44 -3.56 16.47
CA CYS A 496 -18.24 -4.69 17.36
C CYS A 496 -18.19 -5.97 16.52
N GLN A 497 -17.20 -6.83 16.79
CA GLN A 497 -17.19 -8.19 16.23
C GLN A 497 -18.48 -8.92 16.64
N GLU A 498 -19.16 -9.56 15.69
CA GLU A 498 -20.49 -10.11 15.98
C GLU A 498 -20.44 -11.23 17.03
N THR A 499 -19.37 -12.04 17.04
CA THR A 499 -19.17 -13.07 18.10
C THR A 499 -19.09 -12.48 19.51
N PHE A 500 -18.54 -11.28 19.65
CA PHE A 500 -18.53 -10.52 20.90
C PHE A 500 -19.88 -9.82 21.15
N ALA A 501 -20.55 -9.36 20.10
CA ALA A 501 -21.78 -8.58 20.20
C ALA A 501 -23.02 -9.41 20.57
N VAL A 502 -23.08 -10.68 20.14
CA VAL A 502 -24.26 -11.56 20.30
C VAL A 502 -24.85 -11.56 21.73
N PRO A 503 -24.06 -11.77 22.80
CA PRO A 503 -24.58 -11.79 24.18
C PRO A 503 -25.31 -10.49 24.58
N TYR A 504 -24.93 -9.36 23.99
CA TYR A 504 -25.48 -8.05 24.31
C TYR A 504 -26.70 -7.72 23.44
N ARG A 505 -26.67 -8.05 22.13
CA ARG A 505 -27.78 -7.81 21.20
C ARG A 505 -29.08 -8.52 21.60
N VAL A 506 -28.98 -9.67 22.27
CA VAL A 506 -30.14 -10.43 22.78
C VAL A 506 -30.51 -10.09 24.22
N SER A 507 -29.72 -9.25 24.90
CA SER A 507 -29.97 -8.86 26.29
C SER A 507 -31.11 -7.85 26.38
N THR A 508 -31.98 -8.01 27.37
CA THR A 508 -33.14 -7.13 27.59
C THR A 508 -32.85 -5.93 28.49
N GLY A 509 -31.65 -5.86 29.09
CA GLY A 509 -31.28 -4.84 30.08
C GLY A 509 -30.45 -3.70 29.50
N ASN A 510 -29.29 -4.03 28.91
CA ASN A 510 -28.39 -3.05 28.30
C ASN A 510 -27.81 -3.63 26.99
N PRO A 511 -28.45 -3.37 25.83
CA PRO A 511 -28.00 -3.94 24.57
C PRO A 511 -26.70 -3.31 24.05
N PHE A 512 -26.18 -2.29 24.74
CA PHE A 512 -25.01 -1.52 24.34
C PHE A 512 -23.78 -1.77 25.24
N GLY A 513 -23.87 -2.66 26.23
CA GLY A 513 -22.83 -2.75 27.23
C GLY A 513 -23.03 -3.78 28.32
N SER A 514 -22.17 -3.70 29.34
CA SER A 514 -22.31 -4.54 30.51
C SER A 514 -23.56 -4.16 31.32
N PRO A 515 -24.18 -5.12 32.03
CA PRO A 515 -25.26 -4.81 32.96
C PRO A 515 -24.82 -3.77 34.01
N ALA A 516 -25.75 -2.94 34.46
CA ALA A 516 -25.46 -1.98 35.52
C ALA A 516 -25.07 -2.71 36.82
N THR A 517 -24.05 -2.19 37.50
CA THR A 517 -23.53 -2.72 38.76
C THR A 517 -23.69 -1.70 39.87
N CYS A 518 -24.08 -2.17 41.05
CA CYS A 518 -24.32 -1.35 42.23
C CYS A 518 -23.45 -1.84 43.39
N ASN A 519 -22.80 -0.93 44.12
CA ASN A 519 -22.04 -1.21 45.33
C ASN A 519 -22.40 -0.20 46.42
N ALA A 520 -23.19 -0.66 47.40
CA ALA A 520 -23.65 0.03 48.62
C ALA A 520 -24.21 1.45 48.44
N ASP A 521 -23.38 2.41 48.01
CA ASP A 521 -23.71 3.83 47.81
C ASP A 521 -23.60 4.29 46.35
N THR A 522 -23.10 3.45 45.43
CA THR A 522 -22.78 3.80 44.04
C THR A 522 -23.46 2.86 43.05
N ALA A 523 -23.85 3.39 41.90
CA ALA A 523 -24.34 2.65 40.74
C ALA A 523 -23.54 3.07 39.51
N SER A 524 -23.14 2.10 38.68
CA SER A 524 -22.39 2.33 37.47
C SER A 524 -22.84 1.43 36.33
N VAL A 525 -22.74 1.91 35.09
CA VAL A 525 -22.99 1.14 33.87
C VAL A 525 -21.92 1.48 32.85
N ALA A 526 -21.46 0.48 32.11
CA ALA A 526 -20.47 0.66 31.05
C ALA A 526 -21.08 0.29 29.69
N LEU A 527 -20.91 1.18 28.71
CA LEU A 527 -21.27 0.98 27.31
C LEU A 527 -20.00 0.70 26.49
N TYR A 528 -20.05 -0.22 25.53
CA TYR A 528 -18.96 -0.43 24.58
C TYR A 528 -19.04 0.62 23.47
N THR A 529 -17.94 1.29 23.13
CA THR A 529 -17.99 2.36 22.13
C THR A 529 -18.32 1.86 20.74
N CYS A 530 -17.93 0.64 20.38
CA CYS A 530 -18.26 0.07 19.08
C CYS A 530 -19.77 -0.01 18.79
N PHE A 531 -20.60 -0.28 19.81
CA PHE A 531 -22.06 -0.27 19.64
C PHE A 531 -22.62 1.14 19.44
N LEU A 532 -21.99 2.15 20.04
CA LEU A 532 -22.40 3.54 19.88
C LEU A 532 -22.03 4.04 18.48
N GLU A 533 -20.83 3.71 18.00
CA GLU A 533 -20.34 4.07 16.67
C GLU A 533 -21.13 3.38 15.55
N GLU A 534 -21.52 2.11 15.74
CA GLU A 534 -22.44 1.39 14.83
C GLU A 534 -23.75 2.15 14.61
N MET A 535 -24.25 2.85 15.63
CA MET A 535 -25.46 3.67 15.54
C MET A 535 -25.19 5.12 15.11
N GLY A 536 -23.96 5.47 14.76
CA GLY A 536 -23.56 6.83 14.38
C GLY A 536 -23.54 7.82 15.55
N MET A 537 -23.35 7.35 16.77
CA MET A 537 -23.38 8.18 17.97
C MET A 537 -21.97 8.52 18.46
N SER A 538 -21.78 9.78 18.88
CA SER A 538 -20.53 10.21 19.49
C SER A 538 -20.59 9.97 21.00
N PRO A 539 -19.66 9.19 21.60
CA PRO A 539 -19.61 8.98 23.04
C PRO A 539 -19.62 10.29 23.83
N ASN A 540 -18.92 11.32 23.34
CA ASN A 540 -18.76 12.61 24.02
C ASN A 540 -20.05 13.43 24.18
N LYS A 541 -21.17 12.99 23.62
CA LYS A 541 -22.48 13.67 23.69
C LYS A 541 -23.46 12.98 24.62
N LEU A 542 -23.01 11.93 25.30
CA LEU A 542 -23.82 11.14 26.20
C LEU A 542 -23.67 11.63 27.65
N HIS A 543 -24.81 11.76 28.33
CA HIS A 543 -24.90 12.19 29.72
C HIS A 543 -26.03 11.45 30.44
N LEU A 544 -26.01 11.45 31.78
CA LEU A 544 -27.13 10.98 32.61
C LEU A 544 -28.30 11.98 32.56
N LEU A 545 -29.38 11.75 33.31
CA LEU A 545 -30.54 12.67 33.35
C LEU A 545 -30.14 14.12 33.67
N ASP A 546 -29.10 14.31 34.50
CA ASP A 546 -28.42 15.60 34.61
C ASP A 546 -27.39 15.78 33.48
N TYR A 547 -27.58 16.83 32.68
CA TYR A 547 -26.71 17.20 31.55
C TYR A 547 -25.23 17.42 31.95
N ASN A 548 -24.94 17.75 33.21
CA ASN A 548 -23.56 17.95 33.67
C ASN A 548 -22.86 16.63 34.04
N CYS A 549 -23.60 15.52 34.12
CA CYS A 549 -23.05 14.21 34.45
C CYS A 549 -22.75 13.42 33.18
N ASN A 550 -21.58 13.70 32.58
CA ASN A 550 -21.09 13.03 31.39
C ASN A 550 -20.45 11.69 31.70
N GLY A 551 -20.44 10.79 30.72
CA GLY A 551 -19.72 9.53 30.83
C GLY A 551 -18.21 9.73 30.81
N THR A 552 -17.50 8.81 31.45
CA THR A 552 -16.03 8.73 31.44
C THR A 552 -15.60 7.72 30.39
N TYR A 553 -14.72 8.15 29.47
CA TYR A 553 -14.18 7.28 28.43
C TYR A 553 -12.86 6.65 28.90
N ASP A 554 -12.79 5.33 28.85
CA ASP A 554 -11.57 4.56 29.10
C ASP A 554 -10.90 4.22 27.76
N GLU A 555 -9.74 4.81 27.50
CA GLU A 555 -8.98 4.58 26.26
C GLU A 555 -8.46 3.14 26.11
N GLN A 556 -8.21 2.42 27.21
CA GLN A 556 -7.67 1.06 27.18
C GLN A 556 -8.77 0.04 26.90
N THR A 557 -9.89 0.14 27.61
CA THR A 557 -11.00 -0.80 27.42
C THR A 557 -11.94 -0.40 26.30
N LYS A 558 -11.83 0.84 25.78
CA LYS A 558 -12.76 1.42 24.80
C LYS A 558 -14.21 1.39 25.31
N ASN A 559 -14.37 1.68 26.60
CA ASN A 559 -15.69 1.69 27.27
C ASN A 559 -16.03 3.11 27.72
N MET A 560 -17.33 3.42 27.68
CA MET A 560 -17.87 4.62 28.29
C MET A 560 -18.62 4.25 29.57
N THR A 561 -18.15 4.73 30.71
CA THR A 561 -18.73 4.44 32.03
C THR A 561 -19.51 5.62 32.56
N PHE A 562 -20.73 5.36 33.02
CA PHE A 562 -21.57 6.33 33.72
C PHE A 562 -21.80 5.86 35.13
N ASP A 563 -21.54 6.72 36.10
CA ASP A 563 -21.75 6.43 37.51
C ASP A 563 -22.49 7.57 38.23
N PHE A 564 -23.20 7.20 39.29
CA PHE A 564 -23.85 8.11 40.20
C PHE A 564 -23.93 7.48 41.59
N SER A 565 -24.20 8.29 42.61
CA SER A 565 -24.21 7.84 44.01
C SER A 565 -25.39 8.42 44.78
N GLY A 566 -25.61 7.90 46.00
CA GLY A 566 -26.58 8.50 46.93
C GLY A 566 -26.28 9.97 47.26
N SER A 567 -25.02 10.41 47.12
CA SER A 567 -24.61 11.81 47.35
C SER A 567 -24.76 12.72 46.13
N ASN A 568 -24.62 12.16 44.93
CA ASN A 568 -24.82 12.85 43.66
C ASN A 568 -25.62 11.95 42.73
N LEU A 569 -26.93 12.20 42.66
CA LEU A 569 -27.87 11.34 41.93
C LEU A 569 -27.81 11.54 40.42
N CYS A 570 -27.21 12.63 39.92
CA CYS A 570 -27.16 12.94 38.49
C CYS A 570 -28.53 12.82 37.79
N GLY A 571 -29.58 13.33 38.45
CA GLY A 571 -30.98 13.24 38.00
C GLY A 571 -31.65 11.87 38.17
N GLY A 572 -30.93 10.84 38.61
CA GLY A 572 -31.44 9.50 38.88
C GLY A 572 -32.24 9.39 40.18
N THR A 573 -32.77 8.20 40.43
CA THR A 573 -33.57 7.88 41.62
C THR A 573 -32.99 6.70 42.39
N VAL A 574 -33.04 6.79 43.71
CA VAL A 574 -32.61 5.72 44.62
C VAL A 574 -33.76 5.41 45.57
N THR A 575 -34.14 4.13 45.66
CA THR A 575 -35.15 3.64 46.58
C THR A 575 -34.54 2.63 47.53
N ASP A 576 -34.69 2.86 48.84
CA ASP A 576 -34.21 1.98 49.91
C ASP A 576 -35.41 1.36 50.63
N ASN A 577 -35.47 0.03 50.65
CA ASN A 577 -36.50 -0.75 51.34
C ASN A 577 -35.93 -1.60 52.48
N SER A 578 -34.88 -1.13 53.16
CA SER A 578 -34.19 -1.72 54.34
C SER A 578 -33.48 -3.06 54.13
N SER A 579 -33.82 -3.83 53.10
CA SER A 579 -33.13 -5.06 52.68
C SER A 579 -32.51 -4.94 51.29
N VAL A 580 -32.96 -3.96 50.52
CA VAL A 580 -32.60 -3.78 49.11
C VAL A 580 -32.57 -2.29 48.80
N ILE A 581 -31.49 -1.85 48.15
CA ILE A 581 -31.37 -0.53 47.55
C ILE A 581 -31.47 -0.69 46.03
N SER A 582 -32.37 0.04 45.39
CA SER A 582 -32.50 0.06 43.93
C SER A 582 -32.09 1.42 43.39
N TYR A 583 -31.23 1.39 42.39
CA TYR A 583 -30.73 2.57 41.67
C TYR A 583 -31.31 2.58 40.26
N ASN A 584 -31.77 3.74 39.79
CA ASN A 584 -32.33 3.89 38.45
C ASN A 584 -31.90 5.24 37.83
N ASN A 585 -31.42 5.20 36.60
CA ASN A 585 -31.06 6.39 35.83
C ASN A 585 -31.18 6.11 34.32
N THR A 586 -31.06 7.15 33.51
CA THR A 586 -31.17 7.07 32.04
C THR A 586 -30.02 7.84 31.39
N ILE A 587 -29.38 7.22 30.41
CA ILE A 587 -28.39 7.87 29.54
C ILE A 587 -29.12 8.49 28.35
N LEU A 588 -28.86 9.77 28.10
CA LEU A 588 -29.42 10.57 27.02
C LEU A 588 -28.31 11.10 26.12
N SER A 589 -28.64 11.36 24.86
CA SER A 589 -27.77 12.04 23.89
C SER A 589 -28.21 13.49 23.70
N THR A 590 -27.25 14.41 23.67
CA THR A 590 -27.51 15.81 23.32
C THR A 590 -27.57 15.99 21.80
N PRO A 591 -28.66 16.56 21.23
CA PRO A 591 -28.75 16.80 19.78
C PRO A 591 -27.86 17.96 19.30
N ASP A 592 -27.26 17.82 18.12
CA ASP A 592 -26.68 18.94 17.37
C ASP A 592 -27.78 19.60 16.52
N GLY A 593 -28.42 20.67 17.02
CA GLY A 593 -29.38 21.41 16.20
C GLY A 593 -30.74 20.72 16.02
N VAL A 594 -31.31 20.81 14.81
CA VAL A 594 -32.76 20.61 14.55
C VAL A 594 -33.27 19.27 15.10
N ILE A 595 -34.20 19.38 16.05
CA ILE A 595 -34.91 18.29 16.70
C ILE A 595 -35.79 17.58 15.66
N THR A 596 -35.33 16.45 15.12
CA THR A 596 -36.21 15.43 14.56
C THR A 596 -36.42 14.35 15.61
N HIS A 597 -37.66 13.86 15.72
CA HIS A 597 -38.15 12.96 16.77
C HIS A 597 -37.48 11.55 16.76
N GLU A 598 -36.47 11.33 15.91
CA GLU A 598 -35.80 10.05 15.65
C GLU A 598 -34.32 9.98 16.13
N ASN A 599 -33.72 11.08 16.60
CA ASN A 599 -32.27 11.15 16.91
C ASN A 599 -31.90 11.14 18.40
N THR A 600 -32.83 10.87 19.32
CA THR A 600 -32.56 10.86 20.76
C THR A 600 -32.40 9.45 21.29
N LEU A 601 -31.14 9.02 21.53
CA LEU A 601 -30.84 7.81 22.32
C LEU A 601 -31.33 7.99 23.75
N SER A 602 -32.02 6.97 24.26
CA SER A 602 -32.48 6.88 25.66
C SER A 602 -32.24 5.45 26.16
N ILE A 603 -31.22 5.28 27.01
CA ILE A 603 -30.87 3.99 27.60
C ILE A 603 -31.18 4.04 29.09
N ALA A 604 -32.31 3.48 29.49
CA ALA A 604 -32.65 3.34 30.90
C ALA A 604 -31.89 2.15 31.50
N PHE A 605 -31.31 2.33 32.68
CA PHE A 605 -30.63 1.26 33.39
C PHE A 605 -30.94 1.29 34.89
N SER A 606 -30.92 0.12 35.50
CA SER A 606 -31.12 -0.03 36.94
C SER A 606 -30.28 -1.15 37.49
N CYS A 607 -29.89 -1.04 38.75
CA CYS A 607 -29.26 -2.13 39.49
C CYS A 607 -29.74 -2.18 40.92
N ILE A 608 -29.62 -3.38 41.49
CA ILE A 608 -30.16 -3.71 42.81
C ILE A 608 -28.99 -4.16 43.70
N TYR A 609 -28.79 -3.44 44.80
CA TYR A 609 -27.87 -3.82 45.86
C TYR A 609 -28.66 -4.47 47.00
N ASN A 610 -28.44 -5.77 47.21
CA ASN A 610 -29.00 -6.48 48.35
C ASN A 610 -28.16 -6.10 49.58
N GLN A 611 -28.78 -5.38 50.51
CA GLN A 611 -28.12 -5.10 51.78
C GLN A 611 -27.88 -6.44 52.50
N PRO A 612 -26.74 -6.62 53.17
CA PRO A 612 -26.55 -7.78 54.02
C PRO A 612 -27.72 -7.86 55.00
N THR A 613 -28.51 -8.93 54.93
CA THR A 613 -29.53 -9.23 55.92
C THR A 613 -28.84 -9.20 57.28
N ALA A 614 -29.38 -8.40 58.21
CA ALA A 614 -28.84 -8.09 59.53
C ALA A 614 -27.83 -9.14 60.04
N PRO A 615 -26.62 -8.73 60.45
CA PRO A 615 -25.55 -9.68 60.75
C PRO A 615 -26.08 -10.69 61.75
N SER A 616 -25.87 -11.97 61.46
CA SER A 616 -25.76 -12.97 62.51
C SER A 616 -24.69 -12.43 63.44
N THR A 617 -25.13 -11.84 64.55
CA THR A 617 -24.26 -11.30 65.58
C THR A 617 -23.55 -12.50 66.16
N ALA A 618 -22.36 -12.80 65.64
CA ALA A 618 -21.46 -13.74 66.26
C ALA A 618 -20.86 -13.03 67.47
N THR A 619 -21.45 -13.23 68.64
CA THR A 619 -20.83 -12.87 69.91
C THR A 619 -19.65 -13.82 70.15
N PHE A 620 -18.44 -13.34 69.90
CA PHE A 620 -17.22 -14.02 70.35
C PHE A 620 -16.87 -13.51 71.74
N THR A 621 -16.70 -14.44 72.68
CA THR A 621 -16.00 -14.14 73.92
C THR A 621 -14.52 -14.02 73.57
N ILE A 622 -13.84 -12.95 73.99
CA ILE A 622 -12.39 -12.83 73.84
C ILE A 622 -11.77 -13.99 74.63
N ALA A 623 -11.40 -15.06 73.91
CA ALA A 623 -10.65 -16.17 74.44
C ALA A 623 -9.16 -15.85 74.25
N ASP A 624 -8.48 -15.71 75.38
CA ASP A 624 -7.02 -15.66 75.56
C ASP A 624 -6.26 -14.43 75.05
N GLY A 625 -6.13 -13.47 75.96
CA GLY A 625 -4.94 -12.62 76.08
C GLY A 625 -5.11 -11.18 75.60
N SER A 626 -5.14 -10.25 76.56
CA SER A 626 -4.80 -8.85 76.33
C SER A 626 -3.28 -8.70 76.36
N PHE A 627 -2.69 -7.94 75.43
CA PHE A 627 -1.24 -7.75 75.34
C PHE A 627 -0.84 -6.26 75.43
N LEU A 628 0.33 -5.98 75.99
CA LEU A 628 0.89 -4.63 76.09
C LEU A 628 1.61 -4.16 74.81
N ASN A 629 1.73 -5.03 73.81
CA ASN A 629 2.39 -4.73 72.54
C ASN A 629 1.69 -5.35 71.34
N GLU A 630 1.87 -4.71 70.19
CA GLU A 630 1.30 -5.10 68.90
C GLU A 630 1.79 -6.48 68.41
N ALA A 631 2.99 -6.88 68.82
CA ALA A 631 3.54 -8.21 68.52
C ALA A 631 2.86 -9.35 69.31
N LEU A 632 1.92 -9.03 70.21
CA LEU A 632 1.14 -10.00 71.02
C LEU A 632 2.03 -10.96 71.83
N THR A 633 3.11 -10.44 72.42
CA THR A 633 4.10 -11.25 73.15
C THR A 633 4.13 -10.98 74.65
N VAL A 634 3.63 -9.84 75.11
CA VAL A 634 3.62 -9.46 76.53
C VAL A 634 2.19 -9.44 77.06
N PRO A 635 1.72 -10.48 77.79
CA PRO A 635 0.36 -10.52 78.31
C PRO A 635 0.15 -9.50 79.44
N VAL A 636 -1.06 -8.97 79.53
CA VAL A 636 -1.52 -8.13 80.66
C VAL A 636 -1.74 -9.04 81.86
N VAL A 637 -0.90 -8.91 82.89
CA VAL A 637 -0.93 -9.74 84.11
C VAL A 637 -1.22 -8.95 85.39
N SER A 638 -1.46 -7.63 85.27
CA SER A 638 -1.69 -6.72 86.39
C SER A 638 -2.71 -5.63 86.05
N ALA A 639 -3.09 -4.82 87.05
CA ALA A 639 -3.91 -3.62 86.85
C ALA A 639 -3.29 -2.71 85.77
N LEU A 640 -4.15 -2.18 84.91
CA LEU A 640 -3.79 -1.27 83.81
C LEU A 640 -3.88 0.17 84.30
N ASP A 641 -2.95 1.00 83.85
CA ASP A 641 -3.03 2.43 84.07
C ASP A 641 -4.06 3.07 83.13
N LEU A 642 -4.71 4.13 83.60
CA LEU A 642 -5.71 4.84 82.80
C LEU A 642 -5.06 5.41 81.53
N GLY A 643 -5.64 5.10 80.36
CA GLY A 643 -5.12 5.52 79.05
C GLY A 643 -4.02 4.61 78.47
N GLN A 644 -3.68 3.51 79.13
CA GLN A 644 -2.75 2.52 78.59
C GLN A 644 -3.35 1.78 77.38
N LYS A 645 -2.60 1.70 76.28
CA LYS A 645 -3.02 0.98 75.07
C LYS A 645 -2.88 -0.53 75.28
N VAL A 646 -3.92 -1.27 74.91
CA VAL A 646 -3.97 -2.74 74.99
C VAL A 646 -4.27 -3.30 73.60
N TRP A 647 -3.61 -4.40 73.26
CA TRP A 647 -3.75 -5.10 71.99
C TRP A 647 -4.45 -6.43 72.21
N VAL A 648 -5.36 -6.80 71.31
CA VAL A 648 -6.14 -8.05 71.39
C VAL A 648 -6.07 -8.73 70.03
N LYS A 649 -5.94 -10.06 70.04
CA LYS A 649 -5.96 -10.87 68.82
C LYS A 649 -7.38 -11.34 68.53
N LEU A 650 -7.81 -11.19 67.29
CA LEU A 650 -9.07 -11.72 66.77
C LEU A 650 -8.76 -12.71 65.65
N GLU A 651 -9.07 -13.99 65.85
CA GLU A 651 -8.99 -15.02 64.82
C GLU A 651 -10.40 -15.42 64.39
N ALA A 652 -10.71 -15.24 63.10
CA ALA A 652 -11.97 -15.68 62.50
C ALA A 652 -11.66 -16.49 61.23
N GLN A 653 -12.33 -17.64 61.07
CA GLN A 653 -12.26 -18.44 59.84
C GLN A 653 -13.46 -18.12 58.94
N GLY A 654 -13.21 -17.91 57.64
CA GLY A 654 -14.25 -17.76 56.63
C GLY A 654 -14.76 -16.33 56.37
N VAL A 655 -14.09 -15.29 56.90
CA VAL A 655 -14.47 -13.87 56.73
C VAL A 655 -13.27 -13.10 56.14
N GLY A 656 -13.50 -12.27 55.12
CA GLY A 656 -12.48 -11.41 54.53
C GLY A 656 -12.11 -10.24 55.46
N GLY A 657 -10.84 -9.81 55.45
CA GLY A 657 -10.32 -8.80 56.40
C GLY A 657 -11.00 -7.42 56.35
N SER A 658 -11.72 -7.09 55.28
CA SER A 658 -12.50 -5.85 55.13
C SER A 658 -13.93 -5.92 55.68
N SER A 659 -14.34 -7.07 56.23
CA SER A 659 -15.73 -7.33 56.65
C SER A 659 -15.92 -7.35 58.16
N VAL A 660 -14.95 -6.87 58.96
CA VAL A 660 -15.01 -6.88 60.43
C VAL A 660 -15.12 -5.45 60.95
N ALA A 661 -16.22 -5.14 61.64
CA ALA A 661 -16.39 -3.92 62.42
C ALA A 661 -16.48 -4.29 63.91
N LEU A 662 -15.65 -3.66 64.76
CA LEU A 662 -15.66 -3.87 66.20
C LEU A 662 -16.62 -2.87 66.86
N LEU A 663 -17.68 -3.37 67.51
CA LEU A 663 -18.58 -2.56 68.34
C LEU A 663 -18.34 -2.92 69.81
N ILE A 664 -17.84 -1.97 70.60
CA ILE A 664 -17.71 -2.12 72.06
C ILE A 664 -19.05 -1.75 72.68
N GLN A 665 -19.82 -2.73 73.14
CA GLN A 665 -21.12 -2.49 73.79
C GLN A 665 -20.99 -2.00 75.23
N ASP A 666 -20.08 -2.58 76.02
CA ASP A 666 -19.89 -2.26 77.43
C ASP A 666 -18.41 -2.01 77.75
N CYS A 667 -18.07 -0.79 78.14
CA CYS A 667 -16.77 -0.42 78.69
C CYS A 667 -16.95 -0.14 80.18
N TRP A 668 -16.42 -1.02 81.03
CA TRP A 668 -16.46 -0.90 82.50
C TRP A 668 -15.43 0.11 83.04
N ALA A 669 -14.69 0.79 82.16
CA ALA A 669 -13.69 1.80 82.49
C ALA A 669 -14.19 3.24 82.26
N THR A 670 -15.47 3.47 82.50
CA THR A 670 -16.05 4.82 82.64
C THR A 670 -16.59 4.96 84.06
N GLU A 671 -16.20 6.02 84.77
CA GLU A 671 -16.74 6.37 86.09
C GLU A 671 -18.26 6.59 85.99
N GLY A 672 -19.03 5.52 86.18
CA GLY A 672 -20.48 5.52 86.27
C GLY A 672 -20.85 4.71 87.51
N THR A 673 -21.39 5.39 88.49
CA THR A 673 -21.85 4.89 89.80
C THR A 673 -22.51 3.51 89.71
N ASP A 674 -21.99 2.57 90.50
CA ASP A 674 -22.58 1.25 90.74
C ASP A 674 -24.04 1.39 91.26
N PRO A 675 -25.04 0.81 90.59
CA PRO A 675 -26.44 0.90 91.03
C PRO A 675 -26.75 0.18 92.35
N ASN A 676 -25.78 -0.52 92.96
CA ASN A 676 -25.97 -1.28 94.20
C ASN A 676 -25.28 -0.72 95.46
N GLN A 677 -24.77 0.51 95.46
CA GLN A 677 -24.29 1.11 96.71
C GLN A 677 -25.44 1.73 97.52
N THR A 678 -25.85 1.04 98.59
CA THR A 678 -26.54 1.68 99.72
C THR A 678 -25.57 2.56 100.52
N PRO A 679 -26.01 3.74 101.00
CA PRO A 679 -25.13 4.71 101.64
C PRO A 679 -24.73 4.23 103.03
N ASP A 680 -23.43 4.15 103.29
CA ASP A 680 -22.92 3.95 104.65
C ASP A 680 -22.58 5.30 105.28
N THR A 681 -23.13 5.49 106.47
CA THR A 681 -23.06 6.70 107.29
C THR A 681 -21.70 6.84 107.98
N THR A 682 -21.00 7.95 107.75
CA THR A 682 -20.27 8.75 108.76
C THR A 682 -19.84 10.08 108.18
#